data_AF-A0A359MR97-F1
#
_entry.id   AF-A0A359MR97-F1
#
_cell.length_a   1.000
_cell.length_b   1.000
_cell.length_c   1.000
_cell.angle_alpha   90.00
_cell.angle_beta   90.00
_cell.angle_gamma   90.00
#
_symmetry.space_group_name_H-M   'P 1'
#
loop_
_entity.id
_entity.type
_entity.pdbx_description
1 polymer ?
#
loop_
_entity_poly.entity_id
_entity_poly.type
_entity_poly.pdbx_seq_one_letter_code
_entity_poly.pdbx_strand_id
1 'polypeptide(L)'
;AEVDKLDSYQNNMNYFIGDTYGQYLEKYKNVKSGNDVHIILADDYLEAAGEVTKVGDPNGDGKYSNAVYSGEESSISWKVTIKETGMYNILVDYLPAEGNNNDIERTISIDGEIPYKEAQFVTFSRVWVDAEKIKQDINGNDIKPKQIETPCWRSEDVYDASRYYNDALQFYLKEGTHVITIEAVREPMYIGCITIHRTRALSKYQEVKAEYDKNGYKPAHAEPVKIQAEDTYQKSNYTLYPSTDRTSPATEPQNTSAVKLNIISEDKFKLAGQWISWKINIPEDGLYTIALRYKQSLLSGIFTSRLLRIDGDIPFEEAKNLSFKYSSDWKVKALGNDEEDYMFYLTAGEHEISLEVTLGDLASVISQVNDSLTVLNEIYGKVLLIIGSEPDIYRDYNFKRQIPQTIKLMGEQAEAIKQISTQLEEIVGKKGEQTVILDKLQYQLSRMYEDPESIASYFTAFKDNIGNLASWVLTTSEQPLSIDYIYVAPVGEVLPSAEHGFFSNIWYEIKCFIMSFFVDYNSLGLTVSDEEMKETSTIEVWIMSGRDQANILRQMINDSFTPERNINIDLKLVSGETLLPSVLAGKGPDVALGNQIGIPIQYAVRNAVMSLNEFEGYQKVSERFHKSALVSYEFEGKVYAIPETQTFPMMFYRKDIFAELGLSVPQTWDDFYKVIAVLQRNNLEIGFPQGLPGMQIFLYQNGGSLYNSTLSASTLNEDLT
;
A
#
# COMPACT_ATOMS: atom_id res chain seq x y z
N ALA A 1 -31.75 -18.82 -7.15
CA ALA A 1 -30.90 -19.34 -6.06
C ALA A 1 -29.72 -20.19 -6.59
N GLU A 2 -29.93 -21.34 -7.24
CA GLU A 2 -28.84 -22.10 -7.89
C GLU A 2 -28.46 -21.54 -9.28
N VAL A 3 -29.42 -20.97 -10.01
CA VAL A 3 -29.18 -20.32 -11.31
C VAL A 3 -28.40 -19.00 -11.14
N ASP A 4 -28.76 -18.17 -10.15
CA ASP A 4 -28.01 -16.94 -9.82
C ASP A 4 -26.54 -17.20 -9.39
N LYS A 5 -26.26 -18.39 -8.83
CA LYS A 5 -24.91 -18.80 -8.41
C LYS A 5 -24.04 -19.31 -9.55
N LEU A 6 -24.66 -19.87 -10.59
CA LEU A 6 -23.98 -20.25 -11.84
C LEU A 6 -23.66 -19.00 -12.68
N ASP A 7 -24.56 -18.02 -12.69
CA ASP A 7 -24.31 -16.71 -13.33
C ASP A 7 -23.24 -15.91 -12.59
N SER A 8 -23.20 -15.94 -11.24
CA SER A 8 -22.08 -15.35 -10.48
C SER A 8 -20.76 -16.09 -10.74
N TYR A 9 -20.79 -17.39 -11.06
CA TYR A 9 -19.60 -18.18 -11.42
C TYR A 9 -19.12 -17.94 -12.86
N GLN A 10 -20.04 -17.73 -13.82
CA GLN A 10 -19.71 -17.34 -15.19
C GLN A 10 -19.23 -15.88 -15.26
N ASN A 11 -19.82 -14.97 -14.48
CA ASN A 11 -19.29 -13.62 -14.28
C ASN A 11 -17.90 -13.66 -13.59
N ASN A 12 -17.68 -14.61 -12.66
CA ASN A 12 -16.35 -14.88 -12.11
C ASN A 12 -15.37 -15.52 -13.12
N MET A 13 -15.85 -16.15 -14.22
CA MET A 13 -14.97 -16.58 -15.31
C MET A 13 -14.54 -15.40 -16.20
N ASN A 14 -15.42 -14.42 -16.45
CA ASN A 14 -15.05 -13.16 -17.11
C ASN A 14 -14.04 -12.34 -16.27
N TYR A 15 -14.04 -12.52 -14.94
CA TYR A 15 -13.09 -11.93 -13.98
C TYR A 15 -11.60 -12.21 -14.31
N PHE A 16 -11.30 -13.28 -15.07
CA PHE A 16 -9.92 -13.69 -15.37
C PHE A 16 -9.58 -13.71 -16.87
N ILE A 17 -10.58 -13.62 -17.75
CA ILE A 17 -10.46 -13.88 -19.20
C ILE A 17 -10.57 -12.59 -20.05
N GLY A 18 -10.60 -11.40 -19.44
CA GLY A 18 -10.63 -10.11 -20.15
C GLY A 18 -9.27 -9.62 -20.68
N ASP A 19 -9.30 -8.75 -21.70
CA ASP A 19 -8.14 -8.00 -22.19
C ASP A 19 -7.53 -7.17 -21.02
N THR A 20 -6.19 -7.03 -20.98
CA THR A 20 -5.54 -6.01 -20.13
C THR A 20 -5.74 -4.62 -20.73
N TYR A 21 -5.55 -3.56 -19.95
CA TYR A 21 -5.67 -2.19 -20.44
C TYR A 21 -4.68 -1.92 -21.57
N GLY A 22 -3.45 -2.42 -21.48
CA GLY A 22 -2.47 -2.36 -22.57
C GLY A 22 -2.96 -3.01 -23.87
N GLN A 23 -3.55 -4.22 -23.77
CA GLN A 23 -4.15 -4.91 -24.93
C GLN A 23 -5.34 -4.12 -25.51
N TYR A 24 -6.15 -3.53 -24.63
CA TYR A 24 -7.29 -2.71 -24.99
C TYR A 24 -6.86 -1.43 -25.73
N LEU A 25 -5.82 -0.73 -25.26
CA LEU A 25 -5.25 0.43 -25.96
C LEU A 25 -4.69 0.04 -27.33
N GLU A 26 -3.99 -1.09 -27.44
CA GLU A 26 -3.46 -1.56 -28.73
C GLU A 26 -4.59 -1.90 -29.73
N LYS A 27 -5.67 -2.52 -29.24
CA LYS A 27 -6.89 -2.80 -30.03
C LYS A 27 -7.54 -1.52 -30.57
N TYR A 28 -7.52 -0.43 -29.80
CA TYR A 28 -8.14 0.85 -30.15
C TYR A 28 -7.14 1.95 -30.54
N LYS A 29 -5.86 1.62 -30.82
CA LYS A 29 -4.79 2.60 -31.08
C LYS A 29 -5.05 3.61 -32.21
N ASN A 30 -5.95 3.27 -33.14
CA ASN A 30 -6.32 4.14 -34.27
C ASN A 30 -7.56 4.99 -33.99
N VAL A 31 -8.20 4.82 -32.84
CA VAL A 31 -9.35 5.62 -32.40
C VAL A 31 -8.84 6.93 -31.81
N LYS A 32 -9.43 8.04 -32.22
CA LYS A 32 -9.07 9.37 -31.69
C LYS A 32 -9.76 9.61 -30.33
N SER A 33 -9.20 10.53 -29.56
CA SER A 33 -9.91 11.09 -28.40
C SER A 33 -11.20 11.77 -28.87
N GLY A 34 -12.30 11.51 -28.16
CA GLY A 34 -13.55 12.23 -28.40
C GLY A 34 -13.43 13.71 -28.02
N ASN A 35 -14.33 14.56 -28.51
CA ASN A 35 -14.29 16.00 -28.22
C ASN A 35 -15.41 16.48 -27.29
N ASP A 36 -16.42 15.65 -27.05
CA ASP A 36 -17.54 16.01 -26.20
C ASP A 36 -17.21 15.93 -24.71
N VAL A 37 -17.90 16.76 -23.92
CA VAL A 37 -17.91 16.70 -22.46
C VAL A 37 -19.33 16.47 -21.99
N HIS A 38 -19.53 15.48 -21.14
CA HIS A 38 -20.83 15.11 -20.58
C HIS A 38 -20.74 15.09 -19.06
N ILE A 39 -21.41 16.03 -18.40
CA ILE A 39 -21.53 16.08 -16.94
C ILE A 39 -22.87 15.47 -16.56
N ILE A 40 -22.84 14.46 -15.70
CA ILE A 40 -24.01 13.70 -15.24
C ILE A 40 -24.06 13.82 -13.73
N LEU A 41 -25.10 14.47 -13.20
CA LEU A 41 -25.30 14.53 -11.75
C LEU A 41 -25.57 13.14 -11.20
N ALA A 42 -24.98 12.82 -10.06
CA ALA A 42 -25.07 11.48 -9.50
C ALA A 42 -26.52 11.10 -9.18
N ASP A 43 -27.37 12.05 -8.78
CA ASP A 43 -28.76 11.84 -8.43
C ASP A 43 -29.71 11.67 -9.62
N ASP A 44 -29.21 11.84 -10.86
CA ASP A 44 -29.91 11.56 -12.12
C ASP A 44 -29.55 10.16 -12.67
N TYR A 45 -29.38 9.18 -11.78
CA TYR A 45 -29.12 7.80 -12.17
C TYR A 45 -30.34 7.15 -12.82
N LEU A 46 -30.08 6.25 -13.77
CA LEU A 46 -31.07 5.40 -14.44
C LEU A 46 -31.60 4.32 -13.48
N GLU A 47 -30.69 3.62 -12.83
CA GLU A 47 -30.97 2.55 -11.88
C GLU A 47 -29.88 2.48 -10.81
N ALA A 48 -30.25 1.91 -9.66
CA ALA A 48 -29.35 1.69 -8.55
C ALA A 48 -29.76 0.43 -7.79
N ALA A 49 -28.78 -0.28 -7.23
CA ALA A 49 -28.96 -1.50 -6.44
C ALA A 49 -28.09 -1.45 -5.18
N GLY A 50 -28.53 -2.16 -4.13
CA GLY A 50 -27.81 -2.23 -2.86
C GLY A 50 -27.93 -0.95 -2.02
N GLU A 51 -26.87 -0.63 -1.28
CA GLU A 51 -26.80 0.51 -0.34
C GLU A 51 -26.61 1.85 -1.08
N VAL A 52 -27.68 2.33 -1.72
CA VAL A 52 -27.68 3.60 -2.46
C VAL A 52 -28.73 4.55 -1.89
N THR A 53 -28.34 5.76 -1.53
CA THR A 53 -29.27 6.78 -0.99
C THR A 53 -28.98 8.16 -1.57
N LYS A 54 -30.01 8.86 -2.06
CA LYS A 54 -29.89 10.28 -2.40
C LYS A 54 -29.77 11.09 -1.12
N VAL A 55 -28.73 11.90 -1.02
CA VAL A 55 -28.47 12.81 0.09
C VAL A 55 -28.41 14.24 -0.42
N GLY A 56 -28.63 15.22 0.45
CA GLY A 56 -28.50 16.64 0.09
C GLY A 56 -27.03 17.03 -0.05
N ASP A 57 -26.59 17.94 0.81
CA ASP A 57 -25.21 18.37 0.92
C ASP A 57 -24.52 17.61 2.08
N PRO A 58 -23.76 16.52 1.80
CA PRO A 58 -23.25 15.61 2.83
C PRO A 58 -22.16 16.23 3.72
N ASN A 59 -21.44 17.25 3.26
CA ASN A 59 -20.41 17.95 4.04
C ASN A 59 -20.75 19.43 4.35
N GLY A 60 -21.86 19.95 3.84
CA GLY A 60 -22.38 21.28 4.17
C GLY A 60 -21.65 22.43 3.48
N ASP A 61 -20.86 22.17 2.43
CA ASP A 61 -20.05 23.18 1.74
C ASP A 61 -20.74 23.83 0.53
N GLY A 62 -21.91 23.33 0.15
CA GLY A 62 -22.72 23.83 -0.94
C GLY A 62 -22.22 23.50 -2.35
N LYS A 63 -21.16 22.69 -2.53
CA LYS A 63 -20.66 22.30 -3.87
C LYS A 63 -21.73 21.54 -4.66
N TYR A 64 -22.43 20.63 -3.99
CA TYR A 64 -23.53 19.84 -4.57
C TYR A 64 -24.78 19.96 -3.70
N SER A 65 -25.89 20.39 -4.30
CA SER A 65 -27.19 20.46 -3.60
C SER A 65 -27.78 19.08 -3.31
N ASN A 66 -27.45 18.10 -4.17
CA ASN A 66 -27.75 16.69 -4.00
C ASN A 66 -26.52 15.86 -4.38
N ALA A 67 -26.27 14.80 -3.63
CA ALA A 67 -25.27 13.77 -3.93
C ALA A 67 -25.89 12.38 -3.74
N VAL A 68 -25.16 11.34 -4.10
CA VAL A 68 -25.59 9.95 -3.89
C VAL A 68 -24.58 9.24 -3.02
N TYR A 69 -25.05 8.71 -1.88
CA TYR A 69 -24.30 7.78 -1.05
C TYR A 69 -24.23 6.41 -1.74
N SER A 70 -23.02 5.88 -1.90
CA SER A 70 -22.67 4.55 -2.40
C SER A 70 -21.99 3.79 -1.27
N GLY A 71 -22.72 2.85 -0.64
CA GLY A 71 -22.25 1.97 0.44
C GLY A 71 -21.33 0.85 -0.05
N GLU A 72 -20.99 -0.10 0.83
CA GLU A 72 -20.01 -1.17 0.53
C GLU A 72 -20.54 -2.19 -0.48
N GLU A 73 -21.86 -2.41 -0.52
CA GLU A 73 -22.55 -3.24 -1.50
C GLU A 73 -23.50 -2.35 -2.31
N SER A 74 -22.98 -1.60 -3.29
CA SER A 74 -23.79 -0.67 -4.09
C SER A 74 -23.43 -0.69 -5.57
N SER A 75 -24.41 -0.44 -6.43
CA SER A 75 -24.21 -0.29 -7.87
C SER A 75 -25.13 0.82 -8.38
N ILE A 76 -24.58 1.73 -9.19
CA ILE A 76 -25.31 2.88 -9.72
C ILE A 76 -25.01 3.01 -11.21
N SER A 77 -26.06 3.16 -12.02
CA SER A 77 -25.94 3.23 -13.47
C SER A 77 -26.53 4.52 -14.01
N TRP A 78 -25.82 5.16 -14.93
CA TRP A 78 -26.24 6.39 -15.59
C TRP A 78 -26.31 6.21 -17.10
N LYS A 79 -27.29 6.86 -17.70
CA LYS A 79 -27.44 6.91 -19.15
C LYS A 79 -26.76 8.15 -19.70
N VAL A 80 -25.90 7.96 -20.70
CA VAL A 80 -25.24 9.06 -21.41
C VAL A 80 -25.43 8.94 -22.92
N THR A 81 -25.51 10.07 -23.62
CA THR A 81 -25.58 10.08 -25.09
C THR A 81 -24.34 10.77 -25.65
N ILE A 82 -23.46 9.97 -26.25
CA ILE A 82 -22.19 10.36 -26.86
C ILE A 82 -22.45 10.81 -28.29
N LYS A 83 -21.93 11.98 -28.70
CA LYS A 83 -22.19 12.53 -30.05
C LYS A 83 -21.08 12.17 -31.05
N GLU A 84 -19.89 11.88 -30.57
CA GLU A 84 -18.75 11.47 -31.41
C GLU A 84 -18.14 10.16 -30.89
N THR A 85 -17.91 9.20 -31.80
CA THR A 85 -17.17 7.98 -31.45
C THR A 85 -15.72 8.31 -31.11
N GLY A 86 -15.22 7.89 -29.94
CA GLY A 86 -13.87 8.19 -29.51
C GLY A 86 -13.44 7.51 -28.22
N MET A 87 -12.20 7.74 -27.82
CA MET A 87 -11.69 7.43 -26.49
C MET A 87 -12.02 8.57 -25.53
N TYR A 88 -12.50 8.24 -24.34
CA TYR A 88 -12.91 9.19 -23.31
C TYR A 88 -12.32 8.82 -21.95
N ASN A 89 -12.07 9.81 -21.10
CA ASN A 89 -11.79 9.61 -19.69
C ASN A 89 -13.06 9.83 -18.87
N ILE A 90 -13.08 9.26 -17.67
CA ILE A 90 -14.13 9.44 -16.69
C ILE A 90 -13.50 10.15 -15.49
N LEU A 91 -14.05 11.32 -15.15
CA LEU A 91 -13.75 12.09 -13.94
C LEU A 91 -14.91 11.89 -12.96
N VAL A 92 -14.60 11.61 -11.71
CA VAL A 92 -15.60 11.44 -10.65
C VAL A 92 -15.41 12.53 -9.61
N ASP A 93 -16.48 13.25 -9.33
CA ASP A 93 -16.57 14.13 -8.17
C ASP A 93 -17.10 13.33 -7.00
N TYR A 94 -16.24 13.08 -6.01
CA TYR A 94 -16.55 12.23 -4.87
C TYR A 94 -16.14 12.87 -3.54
N LEU A 95 -16.76 12.40 -2.46
CA LEU A 95 -16.44 12.72 -1.08
C LEU A 95 -16.34 11.40 -0.30
N PRO A 96 -15.21 11.09 0.35
CA PRO A 96 -15.10 9.92 1.22
C PRO A 96 -16.20 9.89 2.29
N ALA A 97 -16.83 8.74 2.48
CA ALA A 97 -17.74 8.52 3.61
C ALA A 97 -17.04 7.78 4.75
N GLU A 98 -17.60 7.80 5.95
CA GLU A 98 -17.04 7.08 7.11
C GLU A 98 -16.87 5.58 6.78
N GLY A 99 -15.67 5.03 7.03
CA GLY A 99 -15.32 3.65 6.72
C GLY A 99 -14.09 3.17 7.49
N ASN A 100 -13.35 2.20 6.96
CA ASN A 100 -12.26 1.51 7.67
C ASN A 100 -10.85 1.97 7.26
N ASN A 101 -10.72 3.25 6.89
CA ASN A 101 -9.48 3.93 6.52
C ASN A 101 -8.75 3.41 5.27
N ASN A 102 -9.30 2.42 4.55
CA ASN A 102 -8.73 1.95 3.29
C ASN A 102 -9.09 2.89 2.13
N ASP A 103 -8.36 2.78 1.03
CA ASP A 103 -8.73 3.45 -0.21
C ASP A 103 -10.05 2.90 -0.74
N ILE A 104 -10.83 3.79 -1.35
CA ILE A 104 -12.14 3.47 -1.91
C ILE A 104 -11.93 2.78 -3.26
N GLU A 105 -12.52 1.60 -3.47
CA GLU A 105 -12.42 0.89 -4.75
C GLU A 105 -13.78 0.73 -5.42
N ARG A 106 -13.79 0.95 -6.74
CA ARG A 106 -14.96 0.76 -7.59
C ARG A 106 -14.62 -0.12 -8.80
N THR A 107 -15.65 -0.78 -9.33
CA THR A 107 -15.64 -1.36 -10.68
C THR A 107 -16.39 -0.41 -11.62
N ILE A 108 -15.85 -0.18 -12.81
CA ILE A 108 -16.52 0.56 -13.89
C ILE A 108 -16.87 -0.41 -15.02
N SER A 109 -18.14 -0.42 -15.40
CA SER A 109 -18.62 -1.12 -16.59
C SER A 109 -19.34 -0.18 -17.56
N ILE A 110 -19.24 -0.51 -18.85
CA ILE A 110 -19.89 0.19 -19.96
C ILE A 110 -20.84 -0.80 -20.63
N ASP A 111 -22.12 -0.44 -20.73
CA ASP A 111 -23.18 -1.27 -21.30
C ASP A 111 -23.28 -2.67 -20.69
N GLY A 112 -22.97 -2.78 -19.39
CA GLY A 112 -23.01 -4.04 -18.63
C GLY A 112 -21.75 -4.90 -18.73
N GLU A 113 -20.73 -4.46 -19.46
CA GLU A 113 -19.46 -5.17 -19.62
C GLU A 113 -18.30 -4.39 -18.98
N ILE A 114 -17.39 -5.09 -18.29
CA ILE A 114 -16.13 -4.52 -17.82
C ILE A 114 -15.19 -4.44 -19.03
N PRO A 115 -14.74 -3.25 -19.49
CA PRO A 115 -14.03 -3.12 -20.76
C PRO A 115 -12.66 -3.81 -20.79
N TYR A 116 -11.98 -3.87 -19.65
CA TYR A 116 -10.66 -4.48 -19.43
C TYR A 116 -10.41 -4.66 -17.92
N LYS A 117 -9.44 -5.50 -17.55
CA LYS A 117 -9.18 -5.92 -16.15
C LYS A 117 -9.00 -4.76 -15.18
N GLU A 118 -8.27 -3.73 -15.56
CA GLU A 118 -7.94 -2.59 -14.71
C GLU A 118 -9.15 -1.71 -14.35
N ALA A 119 -10.22 -1.75 -15.16
CA ALA A 119 -11.48 -1.07 -14.83
C ALA A 119 -12.26 -1.74 -13.69
N GLN A 120 -11.85 -2.94 -13.25
CA GLN A 120 -12.47 -3.66 -12.15
C GLN A 120 -12.09 -3.10 -10.77
N PHE A 121 -10.87 -2.58 -10.65
CA PHE A 121 -10.34 -2.08 -9.40
C PHE A 121 -9.79 -0.68 -9.65
N VAL A 122 -10.67 0.31 -9.65
CA VAL A 122 -10.29 1.71 -9.73
C VAL A 122 -10.28 2.32 -8.33
N THR A 123 -9.29 3.15 -8.03
CA THR A 123 -9.08 3.67 -6.66
C THR A 123 -9.34 5.16 -6.54
N PHE A 124 -9.94 5.53 -5.42
CA PHE A 124 -10.14 6.90 -4.98
C PHE A 124 -9.55 7.07 -3.57
N SER A 125 -8.70 8.08 -3.40
CA SER A 125 -7.99 8.27 -2.13
C SER A 125 -8.83 9.05 -1.11
N ARG A 126 -8.67 8.68 0.17
CA ARG A 126 -9.19 9.45 1.31
C ARG A 126 -8.32 10.70 1.56
N VAL A 127 -8.77 11.58 2.46
CA VAL A 127 -8.04 12.81 2.80
C VAL A 127 -7.76 12.86 4.29
N TRP A 128 -6.51 13.01 4.64
CA TRP A 128 -6.01 13.01 6.00
C TRP A 128 -5.25 14.29 6.29
N VAL A 129 -5.30 14.72 7.55
CA VAL A 129 -4.53 15.85 8.07
C VAL A 129 -3.93 15.50 9.43
N ASP A 130 -2.91 16.26 9.82
CA ASP A 130 -2.44 16.26 11.21
C ASP A 130 -3.48 16.97 12.07
N ALA A 131 -4.03 16.28 13.08
CA ALA A 131 -5.06 16.82 13.96
C ALA A 131 -4.60 18.05 14.73
N GLU A 132 -3.30 18.15 14.95
CA GLU A 132 -2.65 19.23 15.67
C GLU A 132 -1.23 19.44 15.16
N LYS A 133 -0.68 20.62 15.44
CA LYS A 133 0.75 20.88 15.22
C LYS A 133 1.58 19.96 16.12
N ILE A 134 2.80 19.66 15.66
CA ILE A 134 3.77 18.87 16.42
C ILE A 134 3.96 19.47 17.82
N LYS A 135 3.67 18.67 18.84
CA LYS A 135 3.88 19.03 20.25
C LYS A 135 5.23 18.50 20.73
N GLN A 136 5.69 18.99 21.87
CA GLN A 136 6.89 18.51 22.51
C GLN A 136 6.57 17.91 23.89
N ASP A 137 7.29 16.85 24.23
CA ASP A 137 7.33 16.30 25.58
C ASP A 137 8.20 17.19 26.51
N ILE A 138 8.26 16.85 27.80
CA ILE A 138 9.04 17.59 28.80
C ILE A 138 10.55 17.65 28.49
N ASN A 139 11.05 16.71 27.69
CA ASN A 139 12.44 16.58 27.29
C ASN A 139 12.71 17.27 25.93
N GLY A 140 11.70 17.92 25.37
CA GLY A 140 11.76 18.63 24.09
C GLY A 140 11.71 17.71 22.88
N ASN A 141 11.36 16.44 23.03
CA ASN A 141 11.14 15.52 21.91
C ASN A 141 9.81 15.82 21.25
N ASP A 142 9.80 15.82 19.92
CA ASP A 142 8.58 16.00 19.16
C ASP A 142 7.70 14.74 19.28
N ILE A 143 6.42 14.96 19.58
CA ILE A 143 5.38 13.95 19.67
C ILE A 143 4.66 13.91 18.32
N LYS A 144 4.51 12.71 17.77
CA LYS A 144 3.81 12.49 16.51
C LYS A 144 2.38 13.03 16.58
N PRO A 145 1.95 13.86 15.61
CA PRO A 145 0.57 14.31 15.56
C PRO A 145 -0.38 13.16 15.24
N LYS A 146 -1.55 13.14 15.88
CA LYS A 146 -2.63 12.22 15.54
C LYS A 146 -3.12 12.50 14.12
N GLN A 147 -3.38 11.44 13.37
CA GLN A 147 -3.89 11.52 12.01
C GLN A 147 -5.41 11.44 12.05
N ILE A 148 -6.09 12.41 11.45
CA ILE A 148 -7.55 12.42 11.36
C ILE A 148 -7.98 12.56 9.91
N GLU A 149 -9.06 11.86 9.57
CA GLU A 149 -9.66 12.00 8.27
C GLU A 149 -10.42 13.34 8.20
N THR A 150 -10.28 14.05 7.08
CA THR A 150 -11.01 15.30 6.80
C THR A 150 -11.63 15.19 5.40
N PRO A 151 -12.80 14.53 5.28
CA PRO A 151 -13.46 14.37 3.99
C PRO A 151 -13.73 15.72 3.33
N CYS A 152 -13.28 15.88 2.09
CA CYS A 152 -13.61 17.01 1.23
C CYS A 152 -13.95 16.51 -0.18
N TRP A 153 -14.69 17.31 -0.95
CA TRP A 153 -14.98 16.97 -2.34
C TRP A 153 -13.70 16.97 -3.16
N ARG A 154 -13.51 15.90 -3.92
CA ARG A 154 -12.39 15.71 -4.83
C ARG A 154 -12.91 15.42 -6.23
N SER A 155 -12.13 15.83 -7.21
CA SER A 155 -12.39 15.61 -8.63
C SER A 155 -11.20 14.84 -9.16
N GLU A 156 -11.35 13.53 -9.35
CA GLU A 156 -10.27 12.67 -9.82
C GLU A 156 -10.68 11.93 -11.09
N ASP A 157 -9.76 11.88 -12.04
CA ASP A 157 -9.86 10.95 -13.15
C ASP A 157 -9.68 9.53 -12.61
N VAL A 158 -10.26 8.57 -13.31
CA VAL A 158 -10.22 7.17 -12.91
C VAL A 158 -8.85 6.57 -13.24
N TYR A 159 -8.22 5.97 -12.22
CA TYR A 159 -6.99 5.19 -12.34
C TYR A 159 -7.17 3.80 -11.74
N ASP A 160 -6.40 2.84 -12.23
CA ASP A 160 -6.38 1.49 -11.68
C ASP A 160 -5.67 1.45 -10.32
N ALA A 161 -6.00 0.42 -9.52
CA ALA A 161 -5.48 0.26 -8.16
C ALA A 161 -3.97 0.04 -8.09
N SER A 162 -3.36 -0.55 -9.13
CA SER A 162 -1.92 -0.79 -9.18
C SER A 162 -1.13 0.44 -9.62
N ARG A 163 -1.78 1.41 -10.27
CA ARG A 163 -1.19 2.62 -10.84
C ARG A 163 0.00 2.29 -11.78
N TYR A 164 -0.07 1.16 -12.48
CA TYR A 164 0.95 0.75 -13.44
C TYR A 164 0.93 1.57 -14.72
N TYR A 165 -0.14 2.34 -14.94
CA TYR A 165 -0.26 3.32 -16.02
C TYR A 165 -0.25 4.73 -15.45
N ASN A 166 0.56 5.62 -16.02
CA ASN A 166 0.68 7.01 -15.55
C ASN A 166 -0.55 7.88 -15.88
N ASP A 167 -1.30 7.50 -16.92
CA ASP A 167 -2.45 8.25 -17.41
C ASP A 167 -3.75 7.61 -16.96
N ALA A 168 -4.78 8.45 -16.87
CA ALA A 168 -6.13 8.02 -16.55
C ALA A 168 -6.65 6.97 -17.54
N LEU A 169 -7.44 6.05 -17.03
CA LEU A 169 -8.09 4.99 -17.79
C LEU A 169 -9.00 5.57 -18.88
N GLN A 170 -8.84 5.07 -20.11
CA GLN A 170 -9.61 5.49 -21.28
C GLN A 170 -10.66 4.45 -21.69
N PHE A 171 -11.85 4.93 -22.04
CA PHE A 171 -13.01 4.14 -22.41
C PHE A 171 -13.43 4.46 -23.84
N TYR A 172 -13.64 3.42 -24.66
CA TYR A 172 -14.04 3.55 -26.05
C TYR A 172 -15.57 3.62 -26.08
N LEU A 173 -16.10 4.76 -26.53
CA LEU A 173 -17.53 4.96 -26.64
C LEU A 173 -17.88 5.28 -28.09
N LYS A 174 -18.98 4.70 -28.57
CA LYS A 174 -19.50 4.98 -29.92
C LYS A 174 -20.47 6.15 -29.85
N GLU A 175 -20.71 6.77 -31.00
CA GLU A 175 -21.84 7.68 -31.13
C GLU A 175 -23.13 6.92 -30.81
N GLY A 176 -23.91 7.43 -29.86
CA GLY A 176 -25.12 6.78 -29.39
C GLY A 176 -25.32 6.85 -27.88
N THR A 177 -26.30 6.10 -27.40
CA THR A 177 -26.60 5.97 -25.97
C THR A 177 -25.77 4.84 -25.36
N HIS A 178 -25.13 5.13 -24.23
CA HIS A 178 -24.42 4.16 -23.41
C HIS A 178 -24.92 4.20 -21.96
N VAL A 179 -24.73 3.10 -21.24
CA VAL A 179 -24.93 2.99 -19.79
C VAL A 179 -23.59 2.85 -19.12
N ILE A 180 -23.27 3.75 -18.19
CA ILE A 180 -22.07 3.67 -17.36
C ILE A 180 -22.48 3.24 -15.97
N THR A 181 -21.86 2.21 -15.44
CA THR A 181 -22.15 1.70 -14.10
C THR A 181 -20.90 1.77 -13.24
N ILE A 182 -21.05 2.31 -12.03
CA ILE A 182 -20.04 2.29 -10.97
C ILE A 182 -20.56 1.37 -9.85
N GLU A 183 -19.81 0.32 -9.55
CA GLU A 183 -20.12 -0.66 -8.52
C GLU A 183 -19.08 -0.62 -7.38
N ALA A 184 -19.54 -0.73 -6.14
CA ALA A 184 -18.70 -0.75 -4.96
C ALA A 184 -17.96 -2.09 -4.82
N VAL A 185 -16.64 -2.00 -4.66
CA VAL A 185 -15.79 -3.15 -4.31
C VAL A 185 -15.46 -3.11 -2.83
N ARG A 186 -15.07 -1.93 -2.32
CA ARG A 186 -14.85 -1.68 -0.89
C ARG A 186 -14.96 -0.20 -0.56
N GLU A 187 -15.28 0.07 0.71
CA GLU A 187 -15.39 1.39 1.34
C GLU A 187 -16.48 2.30 0.71
N PRO A 188 -17.24 3.03 1.53
CA PRO A 188 -18.31 3.88 1.04
C PRO A 188 -17.82 5.26 0.54
N MET A 189 -18.58 5.88 -0.36
CA MET A 189 -18.34 7.26 -0.81
C MET A 189 -19.65 7.97 -1.18
N TYR A 190 -19.64 9.30 -1.16
CA TYR A 190 -20.65 10.11 -1.82
C TYR A 190 -20.17 10.49 -3.22
N ILE A 191 -21.07 10.46 -4.19
CA ILE A 191 -20.82 10.87 -5.57
C ILE A 191 -21.65 12.12 -5.86
N GLY A 192 -21.01 13.18 -6.36
CA GLY A 192 -21.67 14.42 -6.75
C GLY A 192 -22.02 14.40 -8.23
N CYS A 193 -21.04 14.11 -9.08
CA CYS A 193 -21.26 13.92 -10.52
C CYS A 193 -20.19 13.01 -11.14
N ILE A 194 -20.50 12.53 -12.35
CA ILE A 194 -19.55 11.89 -13.24
C ILE A 194 -19.42 12.76 -14.48
N THR A 195 -18.18 13.03 -14.88
CA THR A 195 -17.89 13.75 -16.11
C THR A 195 -17.16 12.85 -17.09
N ILE A 196 -17.77 12.61 -18.26
CA ILE A 196 -17.08 11.99 -19.38
C ILE A 196 -16.46 13.10 -20.20
N HIS A 197 -15.15 13.03 -20.44
CA HIS A 197 -14.44 14.08 -21.12
C HIS A 197 -13.30 13.54 -21.99
N ARG A 198 -12.77 14.41 -22.83
CA ARG A 198 -11.58 14.11 -23.64
C ARG A 198 -10.33 14.03 -22.78
N THR A 199 -9.36 13.22 -23.18
CA THR A 199 -8.03 13.31 -22.57
C THR A 199 -7.45 14.72 -22.71
N ARG A 200 -7.11 15.36 -21.57
CA ARG A 200 -6.47 16.68 -21.55
C ARG A 200 -5.03 16.54 -22.06
N ALA A 201 -4.77 17.04 -23.26
CA ALA A 201 -3.41 17.21 -23.74
C ALA A 201 -2.73 18.31 -22.94
N LEU A 202 -1.63 17.98 -22.26
CA LEU A 202 -0.77 18.96 -21.61
C LEU A 202 0.24 19.50 -22.61
N SER A 203 0.52 20.80 -22.55
CA SER A 203 1.61 21.40 -23.30
C SER A 203 2.95 20.88 -22.77
N LYS A 204 3.95 20.79 -23.65
CA LYS A 204 5.32 20.49 -23.24
C LYS A 204 5.94 21.69 -22.56
N TYR A 205 6.91 21.47 -21.67
CA TYR A 205 7.60 22.55 -20.96
C TYR A 205 8.20 23.59 -21.91
N GLN A 206 8.78 23.18 -23.04
CA GLN A 206 9.31 24.12 -24.05
C GLN A 206 8.24 25.06 -24.61
N GLU A 207 7.02 24.57 -24.79
CA GLU A 207 5.90 25.38 -25.29
C GLU A 207 5.43 26.37 -24.22
N VAL A 208 5.34 25.92 -22.97
CA VAL A 208 5.01 26.76 -21.81
C VAL A 208 6.09 27.83 -21.59
N LYS A 209 7.37 27.47 -21.68
CA LYS A 209 8.49 28.40 -21.59
C LYS A 209 8.46 29.46 -22.69
N ALA A 210 8.17 29.06 -23.94
CA ALA A 210 8.00 30.00 -25.04
C ALA A 210 6.79 30.92 -24.83
N GLU A 211 5.72 30.44 -24.18
CA GLU A 211 4.59 31.26 -23.77
C GLU A 211 4.97 32.27 -22.68
N TYR A 212 5.76 31.86 -21.69
CA TYR A 212 6.30 32.78 -20.68
C TYR A 212 7.14 33.91 -21.31
N ASP A 213 8.01 33.56 -22.25
CA ASP A 213 8.82 34.53 -22.99
C ASP A 213 7.94 35.50 -23.79
N LYS A 214 6.91 34.99 -24.46
CA LYS A 214 5.95 35.78 -25.24
C LYS A 214 5.12 36.72 -24.36
N ASN A 215 4.71 36.26 -23.18
CA ASN A 215 3.96 37.07 -22.20
C ASN A 215 4.88 38.03 -21.41
N GLY A 216 6.19 37.93 -21.60
CA GLY A 216 7.17 38.82 -21.00
C GLY A 216 7.38 38.58 -19.51
N TYR A 217 7.06 37.39 -19.00
CA TYR A 217 7.27 37.03 -17.59
C TYR A 217 8.75 37.12 -17.22
N LYS A 218 9.02 37.55 -15.99
CA LYS A 218 10.37 37.79 -15.46
C LYS A 218 10.57 37.01 -14.17
N PRO A 219 11.83 36.67 -13.81
CA PRO A 219 12.15 36.22 -12.47
C PRO A 219 11.59 37.19 -11.43
N ALA A 220 11.07 36.66 -10.34
CA ALA A 220 10.66 37.47 -9.19
C ALA A 220 11.87 38.18 -8.55
N HIS A 221 11.59 39.21 -7.76
CA HIS A 221 12.49 40.02 -6.96
C HIS A 221 12.11 39.95 -5.47
N ALA A 222 11.94 38.74 -4.96
CA ALA A 222 11.56 38.49 -3.57
C ALA A 222 12.43 37.42 -2.90
N GLU A 223 12.42 37.42 -1.57
CA GLU A 223 13.11 36.41 -0.78
C GLU A 223 12.55 35.00 -1.05
N PRO A 224 13.41 33.97 -1.13
CA PRO A 224 12.96 32.59 -1.26
C PRO A 224 12.07 32.14 -0.09
N VAL A 225 11.11 31.28 -0.39
CA VAL A 225 10.19 30.69 0.59
C VAL A 225 10.59 29.23 0.82
N LYS A 226 10.80 28.85 2.08
CA LYS A 226 11.07 27.47 2.50
C LYS A 226 9.88 26.93 3.29
N ILE A 227 9.46 25.70 2.98
CA ILE A 227 8.44 24.94 3.71
C ILE A 227 9.05 23.63 4.16
N GLN A 228 8.91 23.30 5.45
CA GLN A 228 9.35 22.02 5.97
C GLN A 228 8.41 20.90 5.51
N ALA A 229 8.97 19.76 5.14
CA ALA A 229 8.19 18.66 4.56
C ALA A 229 7.18 18.09 5.56
N GLU A 230 7.51 18.11 6.86
CA GLU A 230 6.60 17.70 7.93
C GLU A 230 5.38 18.61 8.12
N ASP A 231 5.41 19.85 7.64
CA ASP A 231 4.29 20.80 7.74
C ASP A 231 3.25 20.53 6.64
N THR A 232 2.70 19.32 6.62
CA THR A 232 1.75 18.86 5.61
C THR A 232 0.40 19.60 5.70
N TYR A 233 -0.18 19.99 4.57
CA TYR A 233 -1.54 20.52 4.49
C TYR A 233 -2.57 19.39 4.44
N GLN A 234 -2.48 18.54 3.42
CA GLN A 234 -3.33 17.37 3.24
C GLN A 234 -2.54 16.22 2.66
N LYS A 235 -3.06 15.00 2.83
CA LYS A 235 -2.42 13.78 2.35
C LYS A 235 -3.43 12.68 2.07
N SER A 236 -3.08 11.82 1.12
CA SER A 236 -3.85 10.65 0.69
C SER A 236 -4.06 9.57 1.75
N ASN A 237 -3.14 9.47 2.71
CA ASN A 237 -3.06 8.31 3.59
C ASN A 237 -2.55 8.69 4.99
N TYR A 238 -3.17 8.12 6.03
CA TYR A 238 -2.82 8.37 7.43
C TYR A 238 -1.40 7.90 7.81
N THR A 239 -0.73 7.10 6.99
CA THR A 239 0.66 6.67 7.23
C THR A 239 1.70 7.72 6.82
N LEU A 240 1.28 8.76 6.07
CA LEU A 240 2.15 9.85 5.61
C LEU A 240 2.36 10.92 6.69
N TYR A 241 2.69 10.48 7.90
CA TYR A 241 3.01 11.35 9.02
C TYR A 241 4.52 11.65 9.09
N PRO A 242 4.91 12.81 9.65
CA PRO A 242 6.30 13.18 9.87
C PRO A 242 7.14 12.11 10.57
N SER A 243 8.44 12.10 10.28
CA SER A 243 9.43 11.15 10.83
C SER A 243 10.71 11.88 11.22
N THR A 244 11.60 11.16 11.89
CA THR A 244 12.90 11.69 12.31
C THR A 244 14.01 11.15 11.42
N ASP A 245 14.83 12.05 10.87
CA ASP A 245 16.16 11.77 10.36
C ASP A 245 17.22 12.46 11.23
N ARG A 246 18.20 11.68 11.66
CA ARG A 246 19.38 12.15 12.42
C ARG A 246 20.67 11.91 11.66
N THR A 247 20.60 11.55 10.37
CA THR A 247 21.77 11.19 9.57
C THR A 247 22.55 12.41 9.08
N SER A 248 21.91 13.59 9.09
CA SER A 248 22.54 14.86 8.74
C SER A 248 22.23 15.96 9.76
N PRO A 249 23.24 16.76 10.17
CA PRO A 249 23.00 17.97 10.95
C PRO A 249 22.30 19.08 10.17
N ALA A 250 22.21 18.98 8.84
CA ALA A 250 21.57 19.97 7.97
C ALA A 250 20.08 19.71 7.75
N THR A 251 19.55 18.60 8.26
CA THR A 251 18.10 18.34 8.33
C THR A 251 17.44 19.34 9.28
N GLU A 252 16.25 19.81 8.96
CA GLU A 252 15.59 20.90 9.68
C GLU A 252 14.17 20.48 10.08
N PRO A 253 13.79 20.57 11.37
CA PRO A 253 14.60 20.90 12.54
C PRO A 253 15.54 19.75 12.96
N GLN A 254 16.64 20.08 13.64
CA GLN A 254 17.56 19.07 14.19
C GLN A 254 17.97 19.38 15.63
N ASN A 255 18.15 18.33 16.43
CA ASN A 255 18.62 18.45 17.80
C ASN A 255 19.44 17.23 18.23
N THR A 256 20.60 17.46 18.87
CA THR A 256 21.50 16.38 19.28
C THR A 256 20.98 15.56 20.47
N SER A 257 20.09 16.10 21.31
CA SER A 257 19.56 15.44 22.51
C SER A 257 18.07 15.14 22.47
N ALA A 258 17.31 15.86 21.63
CA ALA A 258 15.88 15.62 21.46
C ALA A 258 15.59 14.99 20.08
N VAL A 259 14.62 14.09 20.03
CA VAL A 259 14.04 13.55 18.80
C VAL A 259 13.20 14.64 18.13
N LYS A 260 13.49 14.93 16.87
CA LYS A 260 12.77 15.92 16.06
C LYS A 260 12.11 15.28 14.86
N LEU A 261 10.85 15.63 14.60
CA LEU A 261 10.16 15.22 13.39
C LEU A 261 10.49 16.27 12.32
N ASN A 262 11.20 15.86 11.28
CA ASN A 262 11.91 16.77 10.38
C ASN A 262 11.94 16.31 8.93
N ILE A 263 11.27 15.19 8.62
CA ILE A 263 11.16 14.70 7.26
C ILE A 263 9.80 14.03 7.03
N ILE A 264 9.39 13.98 5.77
CA ILE A 264 8.58 12.87 5.27
C ILE A 264 9.54 11.80 4.78
N SER A 265 9.36 10.57 5.23
CA SER A 265 10.35 9.51 5.06
C SER A 265 10.06 8.56 3.90
N GLU A 266 11.13 8.09 3.26
CA GLU A 266 11.11 7.23 2.09
C GLU A 266 10.48 5.84 2.32
N ASP A 267 10.44 5.37 3.57
CA ASP A 267 9.71 4.16 4.00
C ASP A 267 8.19 4.35 4.00
N LYS A 268 7.70 5.59 4.04
CA LYS A 268 6.27 5.92 4.07
C LYS A 268 5.75 6.46 2.75
N PHE A 269 6.48 7.39 2.13
CA PHE A 269 6.09 8.06 0.90
C PHE A 269 6.69 7.33 -0.32
N LYS A 270 6.06 6.21 -0.68
CA LYS A 270 6.59 5.26 -1.67
C LYS A 270 5.57 4.52 -2.52
N LEU A 271 4.30 4.44 -2.11
CA LEU A 271 3.30 3.67 -2.86
C LEU A 271 2.67 4.56 -3.93
N ALA A 272 2.55 4.06 -5.16
CA ALA A 272 1.96 4.80 -6.26
C ALA A 272 0.54 5.28 -5.92
N GLY A 273 0.20 6.51 -6.32
CA GLY A 273 -1.05 7.17 -5.96
C GLY A 273 -1.04 7.88 -4.59
N GLN A 274 -0.04 7.62 -3.72
CA GLN A 274 0.13 8.44 -2.53
C GLN A 274 0.47 9.87 -2.93
N TRP A 275 -0.18 10.84 -2.30
CA TRP A 275 0.15 12.24 -2.44
C TRP A 275 0.17 12.95 -1.09
N ILE A 276 0.95 14.03 -1.06
CA ILE A 276 1.01 15.02 0.03
C ILE A 276 0.92 16.41 -0.63
N SER A 277 0.27 17.35 0.03
CA SER A 277 0.26 18.76 -0.39
C SER A 277 0.69 19.70 0.73
N TRP A 278 1.16 20.87 0.33
CA TRP A 278 1.65 21.94 1.19
C TRP A 278 1.11 23.28 0.70
N LYS A 279 0.79 24.17 1.65
CA LYS A 279 0.42 25.56 1.34
C LYS A 279 1.65 26.45 1.37
N ILE A 280 1.80 27.27 0.34
CA ILE A 280 2.90 28.24 0.22
C ILE A 280 2.34 29.63 -0.05
N ASN A 281 2.86 30.64 0.64
CA ASN A 281 2.52 32.03 0.34
C ASN A 281 3.63 32.68 -0.50
N ILE A 282 3.36 32.89 -1.78
CA ILE A 282 4.25 33.52 -2.73
C ILE A 282 4.20 35.05 -2.54
N PRO A 283 5.36 35.72 -2.38
CA PRO A 283 5.40 37.13 -2.01
C PRO A 283 5.02 38.08 -3.16
N GLU A 284 5.35 37.73 -4.41
CA GLU A 284 5.04 38.55 -5.58
C GLU A 284 4.89 37.71 -6.85
N ASP A 285 4.26 38.28 -7.88
CA ASP A 285 4.14 37.63 -9.18
C ASP A 285 5.52 37.48 -9.84
N GLY A 286 5.83 36.29 -10.37
CA GLY A 286 7.05 36.12 -11.14
C GLY A 286 7.38 34.67 -11.47
N LEU A 287 8.52 34.48 -12.14
CA LEU A 287 9.09 33.16 -12.42
C LEU A 287 9.92 32.69 -11.23
N TYR A 288 9.60 31.50 -10.75
CA TYR A 288 10.26 30.81 -9.66
C TYR A 288 10.81 29.46 -10.12
N THR A 289 11.80 28.96 -9.38
CA THR A 289 12.25 27.58 -9.36
C THR A 289 11.77 26.94 -8.08
N ILE A 290 11.21 25.74 -8.18
CA ILE A 290 10.86 24.89 -7.03
C ILE A 290 11.98 23.87 -6.87
N ALA A 291 12.54 23.73 -5.68
CA ALA A 291 13.59 22.77 -5.36
C ALA A 291 13.22 21.95 -4.13
N LEU A 292 13.71 20.72 -4.07
CA LEU A 292 13.53 19.83 -2.92
C LEU A 292 14.89 19.53 -2.30
N ARG A 293 14.96 19.55 -0.96
CA ARG A 293 15.98 18.78 -0.25
C ARG A 293 15.44 17.37 -0.05
N TYR A 294 16.03 16.40 -0.75
CA TYR A 294 15.54 15.03 -0.80
C TYR A 294 16.65 14.01 -0.58
N LYS A 295 16.27 12.79 -0.22
CA LYS A 295 17.14 11.61 -0.16
C LYS A 295 16.38 10.40 -0.70
N GLN A 296 17.05 9.61 -1.55
CA GLN A 296 16.56 8.33 -2.03
C GLN A 296 17.68 7.31 -1.82
N SER A 297 17.60 6.54 -0.75
CA SER A 297 18.69 5.66 -0.30
C SER A 297 18.35 4.17 -0.40
N LEU A 298 17.14 3.84 -0.85
CA LEU A 298 16.65 2.46 -0.90
C LEU A 298 16.88 1.76 -2.24
N LEU A 299 16.59 2.40 -3.38
CA LEU A 299 16.64 1.74 -4.70
C LEU A 299 17.91 2.08 -5.47
N SER A 300 18.97 1.34 -5.20
CA SER A 300 20.23 1.47 -5.94
C SER A 300 20.05 1.18 -7.42
N GLY A 301 20.65 2.04 -8.25
CA GLY A 301 20.73 1.84 -9.69
C GLY A 301 19.54 2.36 -10.49
N ILE A 302 18.42 2.72 -9.86
CA ILE A 302 17.25 3.34 -10.51
C ILE A 302 16.91 4.69 -9.86
N PHE A 303 15.96 5.41 -10.45
CA PHE A 303 15.37 6.63 -9.88
C PHE A 303 13.96 6.35 -9.35
N THR A 304 13.41 7.32 -8.64
CA THR A 304 12.00 7.35 -8.26
C THR A 304 11.30 8.58 -8.84
N SER A 305 9.99 8.50 -9.07
CA SER A 305 9.26 9.56 -9.79
C SER A 305 8.19 10.23 -8.92
N ARG A 306 7.95 11.52 -9.19
CA ARG A 306 6.82 12.28 -8.65
C ARG A 306 6.10 13.05 -9.75
N LEU A 307 4.78 13.14 -9.63
CA LEU A 307 3.96 14.07 -10.37
C LEU A 307 3.73 15.32 -9.51
N LEU A 308 3.99 16.50 -10.09
CA LEU A 308 3.76 17.80 -9.46
C LEU A 308 2.41 18.38 -9.89
N ARG A 309 1.62 18.82 -8.91
CA ARG A 309 0.49 19.73 -9.12
C ARG A 309 0.73 21.05 -8.41
N ILE A 310 0.30 22.14 -9.07
CA ILE A 310 0.23 23.48 -8.49
C ILE A 310 -1.24 23.89 -8.58
N ASP A 311 -1.86 24.18 -7.44
CA ASP A 311 -3.29 24.51 -7.32
C ASP A 311 -4.23 23.46 -7.95
N GLY A 312 -3.84 22.19 -7.89
CA GLY A 312 -4.58 21.06 -8.45
C GLY A 312 -4.33 20.81 -9.95
N ASP A 313 -3.64 21.71 -10.66
CA ASP A 313 -3.30 21.55 -12.06
C ASP A 313 -1.89 20.97 -12.26
N ILE A 314 -1.73 20.14 -13.29
CA ILE A 314 -0.41 19.70 -13.75
C ILE A 314 0.16 20.78 -14.68
N PRO A 315 1.28 21.44 -14.36
CA PRO A 315 1.76 22.61 -15.11
C PRO A 315 2.10 22.33 -16.59
N PHE A 316 2.69 21.16 -16.88
CA PHE A 316 3.09 20.72 -18.22
C PHE A 316 3.35 19.21 -18.22
N GLU A 317 3.50 18.60 -19.39
CA GLU A 317 3.64 17.14 -19.55
C GLU A 317 4.77 16.53 -18.70
N GLU A 318 5.95 17.14 -18.71
CA GLU A 318 7.13 16.66 -17.99
C GLU A 318 7.00 16.75 -16.46
N ALA A 319 6.04 17.53 -15.94
CA ALA A 319 5.74 17.60 -14.51
C ALA A 319 5.07 16.32 -13.98
N LYS A 320 4.65 15.40 -14.86
CA LYS A 320 4.17 14.06 -14.47
C LYS A 320 5.28 13.11 -13.99
N ASN A 321 6.51 13.33 -14.46
CA ASN A 321 7.61 12.38 -14.36
C ASN A 321 8.89 13.03 -13.79
N LEU A 322 8.79 13.73 -12.67
CA LEU A 322 9.96 14.33 -12.02
C LEU A 322 10.81 13.24 -11.37
N SER A 323 12.07 13.09 -11.80
CA SER A 323 12.94 11.98 -11.39
C SER A 323 13.95 12.34 -10.29
N PHE A 324 14.07 11.45 -9.31
CA PHE A 324 14.95 11.52 -8.15
C PHE A 324 15.85 10.30 -8.10
N LYS A 325 17.13 10.50 -8.44
CA LYS A 325 18.14 9.44 -8.52
C LYS A 325 18.62 9.02 -7.13
N TYR A 326 19.06 7.77 -7.03
CA TYR A 326 19.69 7.21 -5.83
C TYR A 326 20.88 8.04 -5.32
N SER A 327 20.86 8.30 -4.02
CA SER A 327 22.00 8.79 -3.27
C SER A 327 21.88 8.46 -1.78
N SER A 328 23.00 8.05 -1.17
CA SER A 328 23.10 7.89 0.28
C SER A 328 23.06 9.22 1.04
N ASP A 329 23.38 10.32 0.36
CA ASP A 329 23.44 11.66 0.97
C ASP A 329 22.20 12.47 0.58
N TRP A 330 21.85 13.46 1.40
CA TRP A 330 20.86 14.45 1.03
C TRP A 330 21.33 15.26 -0.20
N LYS A 331 20.38 15.58 -1.08
CA LYS A 331 20.57 16.43 -2.26
C LYS A 331 19.58 17.57 -2.22
N VAL A 332 19.99 18.73 -2.71
CA VAL A 332 19.10 19.84 -3.05
C VAL A 332 19.08 19.92 -4.56
N LYS A 333 17.90 19.77 -5.17
CA LYS A 333 17.74 19.79 -6.62
C LYS A 333 16.49 20.58 -6.99
N ALA A 334 16.63 21.50 -7.94
CA ALA A 334 15.51 22.11 -8.62
C ALA A 334 14.70 21.05 -9.39
N LEU A 335 13.39 21.20 -9.42
CA LEU A 335 12.53 20.37 -10.26
C LEU A 335 12.85 20.67 -11.72
N GLY A 336 13.12 19.62 -12.47
CA GLY A 336 13.72 19.71 -13.80
C GLY A 336 14.10 18.33 -14.32
N ASN A 337 14.63 18.31 -15.53
CA ASN A 337 15.22 17.11 -16.12
C ASN A 337 16.76 17.18 -15.98
N ASP A 338 17.47 16.30 -16.70
CA ASP A 338 18.94 16.30 -16.68
C ASP A 338 19.56 17.43 -17.53
N GLU A 339 18.76 18.13 -18.34
CA GLU A 339 19.20 19.20 -19.25
C GLU A 339 18.96 20.60 -18.69
N GLU A 340 17.81 20.84 -18.05
CA GLU A 340 17.44 22.13 -17.48
C GLU A 340 16.48 22.04 -16.28
N ASP A 341 16.54 23.08 -15.46
CA ASP A 341 15.60 23.33 -14.37
C ASP A 341 14.31 23.95 -14.94
N TYR A 342 13.16 23.50 -14.41
CA TYR A 342 11.87 24.04 -14.81
C TYR A 342 11.54 25.34 -14.07
N MET A 343 10.94 26.27 -14.81
CA MET A 343 10.45 27.55 -14.31
C MET A 343 8.94 27.49 -14.15
N PHE A 344 8.44 28.08 -13.06
CA PHE A 344 7.01 28.13 -12.74
C PHE A 344 6.62 29.60 -12.57
N TYR A 345 5.65 30.07 -13.35
CA TYR A 345 5.06 31.37 -13.09
C TYR A 345 4.06 31.24 -11.94
N LEU A 346 4.29 31.95 -10.85
CA LEU A 346 3.43 31.96 -9.67
C LEU A 346 2.96 33.39 -9.41
N THR A 347 1.71 33.52 -8.97
CA THR A 347 1.14 34.80 -8.57
C THR A 347 1.39 35.07 -7.08
N ALA A 348 1.29 36.30 -6.64
CA ALA A 348 1.34 36.66 -5.23
C ALA A 348 0.11 36.08 -4.49
N GLY A 349 0.34 35.45 -3.34
CA GLY A 349 -0.71 34.87 -2.50
C GLY A 349 -0.47 33.41 -2.16
N GLU A 350 -1.51 32.77 -1.64
CA GLU A 350 -1.46 31.37 -1.23
C GLU A 350 -1.64 30.43 -2.43
N HIS A 351 -0.73 29.48 -2.57
CA HIS A 351 -0.73 28.42 -3.56
C HIS A 351 -0.63 27.05 -2.87
N GLU A 352 -1.11 26.01 -3.53
CA GLU A 352 -0.95 24.63 -3.10
C GLU A 352 0.03 23.89 -4.00
N ILE A 353 1.09 23.35 -3.42
CA ILE A 353 2.03 22.46 -4.10
C ILE A 353 1.71 21.04 -3.66
N SER A 354 1.50 20.12 -4.59
CA SER A 354 1.31 18.71 -4.29
C SER A 354 2.27 17.84 -5.09
N LEU A 355 2.80 16.81 -4.43
CA LEU A 355 3.58 15.75 -5.05
C LEU A 355 2.82 14.43 -4.90
N GLU A 356 2.58 13.74 -6.01
CA GLU A 356 2.02 12.39 -6.07
C GLU A 356 3.10 11.40 -6.47
N VAL A 357 3.11 10.22 -5.86
CA VAL A 357 3.97 9.09 -6.25
C VAL A 357 3.47 8.50 -7.56
N THR A 358 4.31 8.51 -8.58
CA THR A 358 4.06 7.89 -9.88
C THR A 358 5.20 6.96 -10.25
N LEU A 359 4.98 6.07 -11.22
CA LEU A 359 6.05 5.21 -11.75
C LEU A 359 6.88 5.93 -12.82
N GLY A 360 6.37 7.03 -13.38
CA GLY A 360 7.06 7.81 -14.41
C GLY A 360 7.46 6.92 -15.58
N ASP A 361 8.67 7.09 -16.10
CA ASP A 361 9.10 6.34 -17.29
C ASP A 361 9.25 4.82 -17.05
N LEU A 362 9.25 4.36 -15.78
CA LEU A 362 9.28 2.92 -15.44
C LEU A 362 7.92 2.24 -15.57
N ALA A 363 6.82 2.99 -15.67
CA ALA A 363 5.44 2.47 -15.73
C ALA A 363 5.27 1.40 -16.82
N SER A 364 5.72 1.71 -18.05
CA SER A 364 5.59 0.83 -19.21
C SER A 364 6.43 -0.45 -19.07
N VAL A 365 7.62 -0.35 -18.48
CA VAL A 365 8.51 -1.51 -18.23
C VAL A 365 7.85 -2.43 -17.20
N ILE A 366 7.37 -1.88 -16.09
CA ILE A 366 6.72 -2.64 -15.02
C ILE A 366 5.46 -3.34 -15.55
N SER A 367 4.62 -2.63 -16.31
CA SER A 367 3.43 -3.21 -16.95
C SER A 367 3.79 -4.38 -17.87
N GLN A 368 4.79 -4.23 -18.74
CA GLN A 368 5.23 -5.30 -19.65
C GLN A 368 5.82 -6.51 -18.90
N VAL A 369 6.53 -6.28 -17.79
CA VAL A 369 7.02 -7.36 -16.93
C VAL A 369 5.87 -8.08 -16.26
N ASN A 370 4.85 -7.36 -15.77
CA ASN A 370 3.67 -7.95 -15.16
C ASN A 370 2.86 -8.79 -16.16
N ASP A 371 2.70 -8.31 -17.40
CA ASP A 371 2.12 -9.09 -18.50
C ASP A 371 2.93 -10.37 -18.76
N SER A 372 4.26 -10.25 -18.85
CA SER A 372 5.15 -11.41 -19.02
C SER A 372 5.03 -12.38 -17.85
N LEU A 373 5.00 -11.90 -16.60
CA LEU A 373 4.81 -12.72 -15.40
C LEU A 373 3.54 -13.57 -15.45
N THR A 374 2.45 -13.01 -15.98
CA THR A 374 1.20 -13.75 -16.17
C THR A 374 1.42 -14.94 -17.11
N VAL A 375 2.00 -14.70 -18.30
CA VAL A 375 2.29 -15.75 -19.28
C VAL A 375 3.29 -16.78 -18.75
N LEU A 376 4.32 -16.34 -18.00
CA LEU A 376 5.32 -17.24 -17.41
C LEU A 376 4.71 -18.15 -16.34
N ASN A 377 3.77 -17.65 -15.54
CA ASN A 377 3.02 -18.47 -14.59
C ASN A 377 2.15 -19.51 -15.30
N GLU A 378 1.52 -19.16 -16.44
CA GLU A 378 0.80 -20.14 -17.26
C GLU A 378 1.74 -21.22 -17.83
N ILE A 379 2.91 -20.83 -18.32
CA ILE A 379 3.95 -21.75 -18.78
C ILE A 379 4.37 -22.68 -17.65
N TYR A 380 4.67 -22.13 -16.47
CA TYR A 380 5.05 -22.89 -15.28
C TYR A 380 3.96 -23.91 -14.89
N GLY A 381 2.70 -23.48 -14.80
CA GLY A 381 1.57 -24.36 -14.47
C GLY A 381 1.41 -25.50 -15.47
N LYS A 382 1.44 -25.21 -16.77
CA LYS A 382 1.34 -26.25 -17.83
C LYS A 382 2.49 -27.26 -17.77
N VAL A 383 3.71 -26.83 -17.43
CA VAL A 383 4.84 -27.74 -17.25
C VAL A 383 4.68 -28.55 -15.97
N LEU A 384 4.27 -27.92 -14.86
CA LEU A 384 4.03 -28.57 -13.57
C LEU A 384 3.04 -29.74 -13.68
N LEU A 385 1.96 -29.56 -14.44
CA LEU A 385 0.96 -30.61 -14.71
C LEU A 385 1.56 -31.86 -15.34
N ILE A 386 2.68 -31.76 -16.07
CA ILE A 386 3.32 -32.88 -16.78
C ILE A 386 4.41 -33.54 -15.93
N ILE A 387 5.25 -32.74 -15.27
CA ILE A 387 6.48 -33.24 -14.63
C ILE A 387 6.42 -33.28 -13.11
N GLY A 388 5.41 -32.66 -12.49
CA GLY A 388 5.29 -32.52 -11.05
C GLY A 388 6.24 -31.50 -10.44
N SER A 389 6.12 -31.28 -9.13
CA SER A 389 6.93 -30.31 -8.38
C SER A 389 8.39 -30.75 -8.21
N GLU A 390 8.65 -32.06 -8.29
CA GLU A 390 9.98 -32.69 -8.18
C GLU A 390 10.28 -33.53 -9.45
N PRO A 391 10.70 -32.89 -10.56
CA PRO A 391 10.86 -33.58 -11.83
C PRO A 391 12.06 -34.52 -11.84
N ASP A 392 11.89 -35.71 -12.43
CA ASP A 392 13.00 -36.62 -12.77
C ASP A 392 13.72 -36.09 -14.02
N ILE A 393 14.96 -35.62 -13.85
CA ILE A 393 15.78 -35.02 -14.92
C ILE A 393 16.27 -36.03 -15.96
N TYR A 394 16.16 -37.33 -15.71
CA TYR A 394 16.61 -38.38 -16.63
C TYR A 394 15.47 -38.97 -17.48
N ARG A 395 14.24 -38.50 -17.26
CA ARG A 395 13.06 -38.94 -18.00
C ARG A 395 12.84 -38.07 -19.24
N ASP A 396 12.55 -38.72 -20.37
CA ASP A 396 12.04 -38.05 -21.57
C ASP A 396 10.54 -37.82 -21.44
N TYR A 397 10.15 -36.55 -21.31
CA TYR A 397 8.75 -36.13 -21.17
C TYR A 397 8.11 -35.81 -22.52
N ASN A 398 8.81 -35.90 -23.65
CA ASN A 398 8.29 -35.64 -24.99
C ASN A 398 7.58 -34.27 -25.11
N PHE A 399 8.14 -33.22 -24.51
CA PHE A 399 7.50 -31.90 -24.42
C PHE A 399 7.08 -31.34 -25.78
N LYS A 400 7.89 -31.56 -26.82
CA LYS A 400 7.57 -31.14 -28.21
C LYS A 400 6.25 -31.70 -28.73
N ARG A 401 5.84 -32.87 -28.24
CA ARG A 401 4.57 -33.51 -28.59
C ARG A 401 3.45 -33.11 -27.64
N GLN A 402 3.74 -33.00 -26.34
CA GLN A 402 2.71 -32.75 -25.33
C GLN A 402 2.29 -31.26 -25.27
N ILE A 403 3.23 -30.33 -25.36
CA ILE A 403 3.01 -28.89 -25.17
C ILE A 403 3.76 -28.01 -26.20
N PRO A 404 3.58 -28.24 -27.52
CA PRO A 404 4.28 -27.48 -28.55
C PRO A 404 4.02 -25.97 -28.50
N GLN A 405 2.79 -25.57 -28.14
CA GLN A 405 2.42 -24.16 -28.00
C GLN A 405 3.10 -23.50 -26.79
N THR A 406 3.18 -24.20 -25.65
CA THR A 406 3.87 -23.70 -24.46
C THR A 406 5.36 -23.50 -24.74
N ILE A 407 6.00 -24.41 -25.49
CA ILE A 407 7.40 -24.23 -25.91
C ILE A 407 7.54 -22.98 -26.78
N LYS A 408 6.65 -22.77 -27.75
CA LYS A 408 6.67 -21.55 -28.59
C LYS A 408 6.53 -20.28 -27.75
N LEU A 409 5.62 -20.28 -26.77
CA LEU A 409 5.43 -19.17 -25.83
C LEU A 409 6.69 -18.87 -25.02
N MET A 410 7.47 -19.89 -24.62
CA MET A 410 8.77 -19.65 -23.96
C MET A 410 9.72 -18.83 -24.85
N GLY A 411 9.79 -19.13 -26.15
CA GLY A 411 10.61 -18.37 -27.10
C GLY A 411 10.10 -16.94 -27.30
N GLU A 412 8.78 -16.74 -27.38
CA GLU A 412 8.17 -15.41 -27.49
C GLU A 412 8.44 -14.57 -26.24
N GLN A 413 8.30 -15.16 -25.05
CA GLN A 413 8.60 -14.50 -23.77
C GLN A 413 10.09 -14.21 -23.60
N ALA A 414 10.98 -15.06 -24.11
CA ALA A 414 12.42 -14.76 -24.12
C ALA A 414 12.72 -13.47 -24.90
N GLU A 415 12.12 -13.27 -26.08
CA GLU A 415 12.33 -12.05 -26.85
C GLU A 415 11.65 -10.84 -26.18
N ALA A 416 10.45 -11.00 -25.61
CA ALA A 416 9.79 -9.92 -24.87
C ALA A 416 10.64 -9.44 -23.68
N ILE A 417 11.14 -10.35 -22.84
CA ILE A 417 11.98 -10.01 -21.68
C ILE A 417 13.30 -9.34 -22.10
N LYS A 418 13.86 -9.74 -23.24
CA LYS A 418 15.03 -9.08 -23.80
C LYS A 418 14.76 -7.63 -24.19
N GLN A 419 13.61 -7.36 -24.80
CA GLN A 419 13.19 -6.01 -25.17
C GLN A 419 12.95 -5.14 -23.93
N ILE A 420 12.27 -5.70 -22.93
CA ILE A 420 12.06 -5.05 -21.63
C ILE A 420 13.40 -4.71 -20.96
N SER A 421 14.35 -5.65 -20.92
CA SER A 421 15.69 -5.43 -20.36
C SER A 421 16.41 -4.28 -21.08
N THR A 422 16.33 -4.23 -22.40
CA THR A 422 16.91 -3.15 -23.22
C THR A 422 16.26 -1.80 -22.93
N GLN A 423 14.93 -1.73 -22.88
CA GLN A 423 14.19 -0.49 -22.54
C GLN A 423 14.56 0.02 -21.15
N LEU A 424 14.69 -0.87 -20.17
CA LEU A 424 15.11 -0.50 -18.82
C LEU A 424 16.53 0.09 -18.80
N GLU A 425 17.47 -0.48 -19.57
CA GLU A 425 18.83 0.06 -19.72
C GLU A 425 18.83 1.46 -20.34
N GLU A 426 17.94 1.72 -21.31
CA GLU A 426 17.79 3.04 -21.94
C GLU A 426 17.23 4.08 -20.95
N ILE A 427 16.18 3.73 -20.20
CA ILE A 427 15.56 4.62 -19.20
C ILE A 427 16.53 4.95 -18.06
N VAL A 428 17.26 3.94 -17.57
CA VAL A 428 18.18 4.10 -16.44
C VAL A 428 19.55 4.66 -16.89
N GLY A 429 19.87 4.56 -18.18
CA GLY A 429 21.13 4.99 -18.79
C GLY A 429 22.34 4.07 -18.51
N LYS A 430 22.13 2.93 -17.85
CA LYS A 430 23.18 1.95 -17.56
C LYS A 430 22.61 0.55 -17.33
N LYS A 431 23.42 -0.47 -17.67
CA LYS A 431 23.22 -1.83 -17.20
C LYS A 431 23.51 -1.91 -15.70
N GLY A 432 22.65 -2.60 -14.95
CA GLY A 432 22.75 -2.65 -13.49
C GLY A 432 22.14 -3.91 -12.90
N GLU A 433 22.10 -3.97 -11.57
CA GLU A 433 21.50 -5.08 -10.81
C GLU A 433 20.05 -5.38 -11.26
N GLN A 434 19.32 -4.33 -11.64
CA GLN A 434 17.92 -4.38 -12.02
C GLN A 434 17.67 -5.19 -13.31
N THR A 435 18.65 -5.29 -14.22
CA THR A 435 18.49 -6.03 -15.48
C THR A 435 18.96 -7.49 -15.38
N VAL A 436 19.71 -7.84 -14.32
CA VAL A 436 20.30 -9.18 -14.16
C VAL A 436 19.23 -10.27 -14.08
N ILE A 437 18.11 -10.03 -13.40
CA ILE A 437 17.04 -11.02 -13.29
C ILE A 437 16.34 -11.24 -14.64
N LEU A 438 16.08 -10.16 -15.39
CA LEU A 438 15.49 -10.20 -16.73
C LEU A 438 16.40 -11.00 -17.67
N ASP A 439 17.70 -10.70 -17.69
CA ASP A 439 18.67 -11.38 -18.55
C ASP A 439 18.81 -12.87 -18.22
N LYS A 440 18.80 -13.24 -16.94
CA LYS A 440 18.83 -14.65 -16.51
C LYS A 440 17.61 -15.42 -17.01
N LEU A 441 16.42 -14.83 -16.85
CA LEU A 441 15.17 -15.44 -17.26
C LEU A 441 15.07 -15.55 -18.78
N GLN A 442 15.49 -14.51 -19.50
CA GLN A 442 15.62 -14.49 -20.95
C GLN A 442 16.50 -15.64 -21.45
N TYR A 443 17.69 -15.81 -20.86
CA TYR A 443 18.60 -16.89 -21.22
C TYR A 443 17.99 -18.27 -20.94
N GLN A 444 17.36 -18.43 -19.78
CA GLN A 444 16.73 -19.68 -19.37
C GLN A 444 15.59 -20.08 -20.32
N LEU A 445 14.70 -19.15 -20.64
CA LEU A 445 13.59 -19.38 -21.58
C LEU A 445 14.11 -19.72 -22.98
N SER A 446 15.16 -19.03 -23.44
CA SER A 446 15.80 -19.32 -24.71
C SER A 446 16.33 -20.76 -24.77
N ARG A 447 16.97 -21.23 -23.68
CA ARG A 447 17.44 -22.62 -23.57
C ARG A 447 16.32 -23.65 -23.57
N MET A 448 15.26 -23.40 -22.79
CA MET A 448 14.09 -24.29 -22.75
C MET A 448 13.35 -24.34 -24.09
N TYR A 449 13.37 -23.25 -24.86
CA TYR A 449 12.83 -23.20 -26.21
C TYR A 449 13.69 -23.96 -27.24
N GLU A 450 15.01 -23.72 -27.25
CA GLU A 450 15.97 -24.35 -28.17
C GLU A 450 16.10 -25.85 -27.92
N ASP A 451 16.16 -26.24 -26.64
CA ASP A 451 16.28 -27.62 -26.19
C ASP A 451 15.21 -27.95 -25.12
N PRO A 452 13.99 -28.34 -25.54
CA PRO A 452 12.90 -28.67 -24.63
C PRO A 452 13.19 -29.80 -23.64
N GLU A 453 14.15 -30.69 -23.90
CA GLU A 453 14.52 -31.72 -22.92
C GLU A 453 15.18 -31.12 -21.68
N SER A 454 15.74 -29.91 -21.78
CA SER A 454 16.32 -29.18 -20.67
C SER A 454 15.28 -28.62 -19.69
N ILE A 455 13.98 -28.58 -20.05
CA ILE A 455 12.91 -28.01 -19.22
C ILE A 455 12.89 -28.64 -17.82
N ALA A 456 13.03 -29.96 -17.72
CA ALA A 456 13.03 -30.67 -16.43
C ALA A 456 14.19 -30.22 -15.52
N SER A 457 15.38 -29.97 -16.11
CA SER A 457 16.57 -29.52 -15.37
C SER A 457 16.48 -28.05 -14.93
N TYR A 458 15.78 -27.22 -15.70
CA TYR A 458 15.60 -25.80 -15.40
C TYR A 458 14.35 -25.49 -14.58
N PHE A 459 13.47 -26.45 -14.35
CA PHE A 459 12.13 -26.21 -13.77
C PHE A 459 12.17 -25.51 -12.41
N THR A 460 13.01 -25.98 -11.47
CA THR A 460 13.12 -25.36 -10.14
C THR A 460 13.67 -23.93 -10.24
N ALA A 461 14.74 -23.73 -11.01
CA ALA A 461 15.30 -22.40 -11.21
C ALA A 461 14.31 -21.47 -11.93
N PHE A 462 13.48 -22.00 -12.82
CA PHE A 462 12.45 -21.22 -13.53
C PHE A 462 11.37 -20.73 -12.56
N LYS A 463 10.88 -21.62 -11.67
CA LYS A 463 9.98 -21.27 -10.57
C LYS A 463 10.57 -20.16 -9.70
N ASP A 464 11.82 -20.32 -9.27
CA ASP A 464 12.50 -19.35 -8.41
C ASP A 464 12.67 -18.00 -9.12
N ASN A 465 13.03 -18.00 -10.40
CA ASN A 465 13.18 -16.78 -11.18
C ASN A 465 11.85 -16.07 -11.44
N ILE A 466 10.73 -16.78 -11.59
CA ILE A 466 9.39 -16.16 -11.64
C ILE A 466 9.10 -15.45 -10.31
N GLY A 467 9.38 -16.09 -9.17
CA GLY A 467 9.21 -15.48 -7.85
C GLY A 467 10.09 -14.24 -7.65
N ASN A 468 11.33 -14.29 -8.12
CA ASN A 468 12.25 -13.15 -8.10
C ASN A 468 11.77 -12.01 -9.01
N LEU A 469 11.21 -12.32 -10.18
CA LEU A 469 10.67 -11.32 -11.09
C LEU A 469 9.40 -10.65 -10.54
N ALA A 470 8.54 -11.40 -9.85
CA ALA A 470 7.40 -10.85 -9.11
C ALA A 470 7.87 -9.93 -7.97
N SER A 471 8.90 -10.33 -7.23
CA SER A 471 9.52 -9.49 -6.19
C SER A 471 10.12 -8.22 -6.78
N TRP A 472 10.75 -8.32 -7.95
CA TRP A 472 11.26 -7.17 -8.70
C TRP A 472 10.14 -6.18 -9.05
N VAL A 473 9.02 -6.65 -9.60
CA VAL A 473 7.85 -5.80 -9.89
C VAL A 473 7.38 -5.08 -8.63
N LEU A 474 7.23 -5.79 -7.51
CA LEU A 474 6.82 -5.20 -6.23
C LEU A 474 7.82 -4.13 -5.76
N THR A 475 9.11 -4.44 -5.69
CA THR A 475 10.14 -3.51 -5.20
C THR A 475 10.35 -2.32 -6.12
N THR A 476 10.29 -2.49 -7.44
CA THR A 476 10.43 -1.39 -8.41
C THR A 476 9.17 -0.54 -8.50
N SER A 477 7.99 -1.10 -8.21
CA SER A 477 6.75 -0.32 -8.09
C SER A 477 6.71 0.56 -6.86
N GLU A 478 7.49 0.25 -5.82
CA GLU A 478 7.76 1.21 -4.74
C GLU A 478 8.66 2.33 -5.27
N GLN A 479 8.31 3.57 -4.94
CA GLN A 479 8.98 4.78 -5.41
C GLN A 479 9.39 5.64 -4.20
N PRO A 480 10.26 5.13 -3.31
CA PRO A 480 10.61 5.75 -2.03
C PRO A 480 11.31 7.10 -2.20
N LEU A 481 10.90 8.12 -1.46
CA LEU A 481 11.58 9.43 -1.43
C LEU A 481 11.42 10.09 -0.06
N SER A 482 12.54 10.45 0.56
CA SER A 482 12.55 11.30 1.75
C SER A 482 12.63 12.75 1.33
N ILE A 483 11.84 13.61 1.96
CA ILE A 483 11.85 15.06 1.75
C ILE A 483 12.04 15.73 3.10
N ASP A 484 12.98 16.68 3.17
CA ASP A 484 13.23 17.54 4.33
C ASP A 484 12.53 18.88 4.17
N TYR A 485 12.74 19.57 3.05
CA TYR A 485 12.00 20.79 2.74
C TYR A 485 11.75 21.01 1.24
N ILE A 486 10.74 21.82 0.97
CA ILE A 486 10.45 22.44 -0.33
C ILE A 486 10.98 23.88 -0.29
N TYR A 487 11.69 24.28 -1.33
CA TYR A 487 12.29 25.61 -1.45
C TYR A 487 11.87 26.25 -2.77
N VAL A 488 11.17 27.37 -2.68
CA VAL A 488 10.70 28.14 -3.85
C VAL A 488 11.46 29.44 -3.91
N ALA A 489 12.27 29.61 -4.95
CA ALA A 489 13.17 30.75 -5.10
C ALA A 489 12.99 31.42 -6.46
N PRO A 490 13.19 32.73 -6.59
CA PRO A 490 13.24 33.35 -7.90
C PRO A 490 14.26 32.67 -8.83
N VAL A 491 13.95 32.61 -10.13
CA VAL A 491 14.84 32.00 -11.12
C VAL A 491 16.22 32.68 -11.09
N GLY A 492 17.27 31.85 -10.93
CA GLY A 492 18.66 32.30 -10.88
C GLY A 492 19.23 32.49 -9.47
N GLU A 493 18.41 32.36 -8.42
CA GLU A 493 18.89 32.33 -7.04
C GLU A 493 19.75 31.10 -6.74
N VAL A 494 20.71 31.25 -5.82
CA VAL A 494 21.58 30.14 -5.41
C VAL A 494 20.82 29.24 -4.44
N LEU A 495 20.69 27.96 -4.79
CA LEU A 495 20.06 26.97 -3.93
C LEU A 495 20.88 26.71 -2.66
N PRO A 496 20.22 26.38 -1.53
CA PRO A 496 20.90 26.05 -0.29
C PRO A 496 21.78 24.80 -0.42
N SER A 497 22.81 24.70 0.43
CA SER A 497 23.64 23.49 0.50
C SER A 497 22.84 22.32 1.05
N ALA A 498 22.97 21.15 0.42
CA ALA A 498 22.29 19.93 0.85
C ALA A 498 22.85 19.36 2.16
N GLU A 499 24.14 19.59 2.43
CA GLU A 499 24.83 19.10 3.61
C GLU A 499 25.65 20.22 4.25
N HIS A 500 25.91 20.08 5.55
CA HIS A 500 26.94 20.86 6.21
C HIS A 500 28.34 20.30 5.89
N GLY A 501 29.39 21.07 6.20
CA GLY A 501 30.77 20.63 5.94
C GLY A 501 31.17 19.39 6.73
N PHE A 502 32.10 18.59 6.19
CA PHE A 502 32.56 17.31 6.75
C PHE A 502 32.85 17.33 8.27
N PHE A 503 33.54 18.36 8.77
CA PHE A 503 33.85 18.48 10.20
C PHE A 503 32.63 18.75 11.08
N SER A 504 31.62 19.45 10.55
CA SER A 504 30.34 19.68 11.23
C SER A 504 29.61 18.36 11.42
N ASN A 505 29.59 17.51 10.39
CA ASN A 505 28.95 16.19 10.44
C ASN A 505 29.62 15.29 11.48
N ILE A 506 30.96 15.19 11.50
CA ILE A 506 31.68 14.42 12.53
C ILE A 506 31.36 14.93 13.95
N TRP A 507 31.38 16.24 14.15
CA TRP A 507 31.14 16.81 15.46
C TRP A 507 29.69 16.58 15.93
N TYR A 508 28.74 16.65 15.00
CA TYR A 508 27.35 16.32 15.25
C TYR A 508 27.17 14.86 15.67
N GLU A 509 27.80 13.91 14.96
CA GLU A 509 27.76 12.49 15.31
C GLU A 509 28.36 12.21 16.69
N ILE A 510 29.51 12.83 17.00
CA ILE A 510 30.12 12.72 18.35
C ILE A 510 29.16 13.23 19.43
N LYS A 511 28.49 14.36 19.20
CA LYS A 511 27.50 14.89 20.13
C LYS A 511 26.31 13.96 20.29
N CYS A 512 25.74 13.45 19.20
CA CYS A 512 24.64 12.49 19.23
C CYS A 512 25.03 11.22 20.01
N PHE A 513 26.21 10.68 19.74
CA PHE A 513 26.74 9.53 20.47
C PHE A 513 26.85 9.81 21.96
N ILE A 514 27.46 10.93 22.37
CA ILE A 514 27.57 11.30 23.79
C ILE A 514 26.18 11.45 24.41
N MET A 515 25.26 12.17 23.75
CA MET A 515 23.90 12.36 24.27
C MET A 515 23.13 11.05 24.39
N SER A 516 23.39 10.05 23.55
CA SER A 516 22.71 8.75 23.64
C SER A 516 22.92 8.00 24.97
N PHE A 517 23.97 8.33 25.74
CA PHE A 517 24.19 7.78 27.08
C PHE A 517 23.41 8.49 28.18
N PHE A 518 22.89 9.69 27.90
CA PHE A 518 22.22 10.55 28.87
C PHE A 518 20.73 10.74 28.59
N VAL A 519 20.28 10.47 27.36
CA VAL A 519 18.86 10.56 26.97
C VAL A 519 18.13 9.31 27.45
N ASP A 520 17.12 9.51 28.30
CA ASP A 520 16.22 8.43 28.73
C ASP A 520 15.09 8.22 27.70
N TYR A 521 15.33 7.31 26.77
CA TYR A 521 14.38 6.94 25.71
C TYR A 521 13.09 6.26 26.24
N ASN A 522 13.04 5.84 27.51
CA ASN A 522 11.82 5.29 28.10
C ASN A 522 10.85 6.38 28.57
N SER A 523 11.33 7.62 28.77
CA SER A 523 10.52 8.77 29.22
C SER A 523 9.91 9.60 28.08
N LEU A 524 10.01 9.12 26.83
CA LEU A 524 9.53 9.80 25.64
C LEU A 524 7.99 9.94 25.65
N GLY A 525 7.51 11.15 25.37
CA GLY A 525 6.06 11.45 25.26
C GLY A 525 5.38 11.91 26.57
N LEU A 526 6.15 12.09 27.66
CA LEU A 526 5.63 12.65 28.91
C LEU A 526 5.37 14.16 28.81
N THR A 527 4.19 14.61 29.25
CA THR A 527 3.76 16.03 29.12
C THR A 527 3.64 16.77 30.45
N VAL A 528 3.96 16.10 31.56
CA VAL A 528 3.78 16.59 32.94
C VAL A 528 5.11 16.51 33.70
N SER A 529 5.36 17.43 34.62
CA SER A 529 6.66 17.63 35.27
C SER A 529 7.01 16.57 36.34
N ASP A 530 8.31 16.37 36.62
CA ASP A 530 8.82 15.44 37.65
C ASP A 530 8.24 15.67 39.07
N GLU A 531 7.84 16.90 39.39
CA GLU A 531 7.23 17.24 40.69
C GLU A 531 5.76 16.84 40.79
N GLU A 532 5.04 16.86 39.67
CA GLU A 532 3.67 16.34 39.53
C GLU A 532 3.66 14.80 39.34
N MET A 533 4.77 14.23 38.86
CA MET A 533 4.96 12.79 38.64
C MET A 533 5.36 11.97 39.88
N LYS A 534 5.67 12.59 41.03
CA LYS A 534 5.92 11.82 42.27
C LYS A 534 4.71 10.97 42.72
N GLU A 535 3.54 11.16 42.10
CA GLU A 535 2.35 10.34 42.27
C GLU A 535 2.07 9.35 41.12
N THR A 536 2.78 9.43 39.97
CA THR A 536 2.57 8.54 38.81
C THR A 536 3.52 7.34 38.85
N SER A 537 2.96 6.13 38.82
CA SER A 537 3.73 4.87 38.84
C SER A 537 4.27 4.53 37.45
N THR A 538 5.59 4.35 37.31
CA THR A 538 6.19 3.71 36.12
C THR A 538 5.79 2.24 36.11
N ILE A 539 5.27 1.75 34.98
CA ILE A 539 4.90 0.34 34.80
C ILE A 539 6.02 -0.35 34.01
N GLU A 540 6.62 -1.37 34.61
CA GLU A 540 7.60 -2.22 33.93
C GLU A 540 6.88 -3.25 33.05
N VAL A 541 7.14 -3.19 31.74
CA VAL A 541 6.52 -4.09 30.76
C VAL A 541 7.60 -4.94 30.11
N TRP A 542 7.50 -6.26 30.22
CA TRP A 542 8.36 -7.16 29.46
C TRP A 542 7.66 -7.64 28.20
N ILE A 543 8.41 -7.64 27.10
CA ILE A 543 7.97 -8.20 25.83
C ILE A 543 8.90 -9.36 25.46
N MET A 544 8.29 -10.49 25.08
CA MET A 544 9.00 -11.74 24.76
C MET A 544 9.04 -12.03 23.25
N SER A 545 8.52 -11.11 22.44
CA SER A 545 8.52 -11.18 20.97
C SER A 545 9.82 -10.63 20.36
N GLY A 546 9.87 -10.46 19.04
CA GLY A 546 11.02 -9.90 18.35
C GLY A 546 11.26 -8.41 18.62
N ARG A 547 12.45 -7.93 18.23
CA ARG A 547 12.88 -6.52 18.37
C ARG A 547 11.96 -5.57 17.63
N ASP A 548 11.47 -5.95 16.46
CA ASP A 548 10.63 -5.09 15.63
C ASP A 548 9.29 -4.81 16.32
N GLN A 549 8.68 -5.83 16.91
CA GLN A 549 7.46 -5.69 17.71
C GLN A 549 7.70 -4.79 18.94
N ALA A 550 8.86 -4.92 19.60
CA ALA A 550 9.22 -4.04 20.72
C ALA A 550 9.37 -2.57 20.28
N ASN A 551 9.93 -2.33 19.09
CA ASN A 551 10.04 -0.98 18.53
C ASN A 551 8.67 -0.40 18.15
N ILE A 552 7.79 -1.19 17.53
CA ILE A 552 6.41 -0.77 17.23
C ILE A 552 5.66 -0.44 18.52
N LEU A 553 5.77 -1.29 19.55
CA LEU A 553 5.11 -1.04 20.83
C LEU A 553 5.67 0.21 21.52
N ARG A 554 7.00 0.41 21.50
CA ARG A 554 7.62 1.63 22.01
C ARG A 554 7.09 2.86 21.27
N GLN A 555 6.95 2.79 19.95
CA GLN A 555 6.34 3.84 19.16
C GLN A 555 4.88 4.09 19.58
N MET A 556 4.06 3.05 19.73
CA MET A 556 2.67 3.20 20.19
C MET A 556 2.58 3.81 21.60
N ILE A 557 3.51 3.42 22.49
CA ILE A 557 3.62 3.97 23.84
C ILE A 557 3.88 5.47 23.77
N ASN A 558 4.93 5.87 23.04
CA ASN A 558 5.38 7.26 22.98
C ASN A 558 4.41 8.16 22.17
N ASP A 559 3.81 7.62 21.11
CA ASP A 559 2.95 8.39 20.19
C ASP A 559 1.51 8.53 20.71
N SER A 560 1.03 7.60 21.56
CA SER A 560 -0.38 7.59 21.99
C SER A 560 -0.57 7.30 23.48
N PHE A 561 -0.07 6.17 24.00
CA PHE A 561 -0.41 5.74 25.36
C PHE A 561 0.09 6.72 26.43
N THR A 562 1.37 7.07 26.39
CA THR A 562 2.01 7.96 27.37
C THR A 562 1.42 9.37 27.28
N PRO A 563 1.28 10.00 26.08
CA PRO A 563 0.63 11.31 25.96
C PRO A 563 -0.84 11.34 26.43
N GLU A 564 -1.62 10.29 26.14
CA GLU A 564 -3.06 10.26 26.48
C GLU A 564 -3.33 9.91 27.94
N ARG A 565 -2.51 9.03 28.53
CA ARG A 565 -2.73 8.49 29.88
C ARG A 565 -1.85 9.11 30.95
N ASN A 566 -0.77 9.76 30.54
CA ASN A 566 0.27 10.30 31.43
C ASN A 566 0.83 9.21 32.38
N ILE A 567 1.05 8.01 31.84
CA ILE A 567 1.64 6.86 32.53
C ILE A 567 2.94 6.50 31.82
N ASN A 568 4.04 6.41 32.58
CA ASN A 568 5.33 6.02 32.03
C ASN A 568 5.45 4.49 31.91
N ILE A 569 6.01 4.01 30.79
CA ILE A 569 6.21 2.57 30.53
C ILE A 569 7.70 2.27 30.34
N ASP A 570 8.27 1.44 31.22
CA ASP A 570 9.62 0.90 31.04
C ASP A 570 9.54 -0.43 30.27
N LEU A 571 9.66 -0.36 28.94
CA LEU A 571 9.54 -1.52 28.05
C LEU A 571 10.89 -2.25 27.90
N LYS A 572 10.95 -3.50 28.37
CA LYS A 572 12.13 -4.37 28.28
C LYS A 572 11.90 -5.56 27.36
N LEU A 573 12.81 -5.73 26.40
CA LEU A 573 12.88 -6.94 25.58
C LEU A 573 13.61 -8.04 26.36
N VAL A 574 12.92 -9.15 26.65
CA VAL A 574 13.46 -10.21 27.51
C VAL A 574 13.20 -11.59 26.90
N SER A 575 14.13 -12.54 27.11
CA SER A 575 13.90 -13.94 26.70
C SER A 575 12.78 -14.57 27.52
N GLY A 576 11.86 -15.25 26.84
CA GLY A 576 10.67 -15.81 27.48
C GLY A 576 10.95 -16.83 28.59
N GLU A 577 12.06 -17.56 28.51
CA GLU A 577 12.47 -18.53 29.53
C GLU A 577 12.81 -17.89 30.88
N THR A 578 13.08 -16.58 30.91
CA THR A 578 13.51 -15.88 32.12
C THR A 578 12.35 -15.30 32.93
N LEU A 579 11.14 -15.23 32.37
CA LEU A 579 10.00 -14.59 33.01
C LEU A 579 9.60 -15.31 34.31
N LEU A 580 9.33 -16.62 34.27
CA LEU A 580 8.92 -17.38 35.46
C LEU A 580 9.98 -17.37 36.57
N PRO A 581 11.27 -17.64 36.31
CA PRO A 581 12.31 -17.52 37.33
C PRO A 581 12.37 -16.13 37.97
N SER A 582 12.18 -15.06 37.18
CA SER A 582 12.22 -13.68 37.68
C SER A 582 11.03 -13.35 38.57
N VAL A 583 9.82 -13.76 38.16
CA VAL A 583 8.60 -13.62 38.98
C VAL A 583 8.76 -14.37 40.31
N LEU A 584 9.23 -15.61 40.28
CA LEU A 584 9.47 -16.40 41.51
C LEU A 584 10.55 -15.80 42.41
N ALA A 585 11.51 -15.06 41.84
CA ALA A 585 12.54 -14.33 42.57
C ALA A 585 12.09 -12.94 43.08
N GLY A 586 10.82 -12.55 42.84
CA GLY A 586 10.29 -11.23 43.21
C GLY A 586 10.84 -10.09 42.36
N LYS A 587 11.29 -10.38 41.14
CA LYS A 587 11.87 -9.44 40.17
C LYS A 587 11.18 -9.49 38.81
N GLY A 588 9.93 -9.95 38.79
CA GLY A 588 9.12 -9.96 37.57
C GLY A 588 8.62 -8.57 37.19
N PRO A 589 8.17 -8.37 35.94
CA PRO A 589 7.54 -7.14 35.50
C PRO A 589 6.14 -6.95 36.08
N ASP A 590 5.58 -5.75 35.93
CA ASP A 590 4.17 -5.47 36.21
C ASP A 590 3.27 -6.08 35.13
N VAL A 591 3.69 -6.03 33.87
CA VAL A 591 2.96 -6.58 32.72
C VAL A 591 3.90 -7.39 31.82
N ALA A 592 3.44 -8.53 31.31
CA ALA A 592 4.17 -9.33 30.33
C ALA A 592 3.33 -9.54 29.06
N LEU A 593 3.89 -9.21 27.90
CA LEU A 593 3.27 -9.30 26.57
C LEU A 593 3.98 -10.33 25.69
N GLY A 594 3.29 -10.81 24.65
CA GLY A 594 3.81 -11.80 23.71
C GLY A 594 3.84 -13.23 24.25
N ASN A 595 3.07 -13.52 25.30
CA ASN A 595 2.98 -14.85 25.89
C ASN A 595 2.11 -15.79 25.03
N GLN A 596 2.52 -17.06 24.92
CA GLN A 596 1.67 -18.09 24.28
C GLN A 596 0.39 -18.34 25.08
N ILE A 597 -0.70 -18.70 24.38
CA ILE A 597 -2.08 -18.78 24.91
C ILE A 597 -2.26 -19.62 26.18
N GLY A 598 -1.39 -20.59 26.46
CA GLY A 598 -1.44 -21.42 27.68
C GLY A 598 -0.56 -20.98 28.85
N ILE A 599 0.37 -20.04 28.64
CA ILE A 599 1.35 -19.61 29.65
C ILE A 599 0.68 -18.92 30.85
N PRO A 600 -0.30 -18.01 30.68
CA PRO A 600 -0.94 -17.35 31.82
C PRO A 600 -1.55 -18.34 32.83
N ILE A 601 -2.20 -19.41 32.36
CA ILE A 601 -2.79 -20.42 33.25
C ILE A 601 -1.71 -21.21 33.99
N GLN A 602 -0.58 -21.54 33.36
CA GLN A 602 0.53 -22.19 34.04
C GLN A 602 1.13 -21.33 35.16
N TYR A 603 1.06 -20.00 35.02
CA TYR A 603 1.50 -19.06 36.04
C TYR A 603 0.45 -18.91 37.13
N ALA A 604 -0.84 -18.91 36.76
CA ALA A 604 -1.95 -18.85 37.70
C ALA A 604 -1.93 -20.02 38.70
N VAL A 605 -1.70 -21.24 38.20
CA VAL A 605 -1.57 -22.45 39.04
C VAL A 605 -0.39 -22.35 40.03
N ARG A 606 0.62 -21.52 39.72
CA ARG A 606 1.79 -21.27 40.58
C ARG A 606 1.63 -20.02 41.46
N ASN A 607 0.47 -19.37 41.45
CA ASN A 607 0.24 -18.06 42.08
C ASN A 607 1.24 -16.98 41.61
N ALA A 608 1.69 -17.06 40.35
CA ALA A 608 2.70 -16.18 39.76
C ALA A 608 2.10 -15.07 38.88
N VAL A 609 0.77 -14.91 38.85
CA VAL A 609 0.06 -13.87 38.09
C VAL A 609 -1.25 -13.51 38.81
N MET A 610 -1.63 -12.23 38.77
CA MET A 610 -2.84 -11.71 39.38
C MET A 610 -4.08 -11.96 38.50
N SER A 611 -5.26 -12.08 39.12
CA SER A 611 -6.52 -12.11 38.39
C SER A 611 -6.91 -10.70 37.91
N LEU A 612 -7.16 -10.56 36.61
CA LEU A 612 -7.55 -9.30 35.98
C LEU A 612 -9.02 -8.95 36.19
N ASN A 613 -9.90 -9.93 36.41
CA ASN A 613 -11.31 -9.67 36.68
C ASN A 613 -11.58 -9.06 38.08
N GLU A 614 -10.53 -8.85 38.88
CA GLU A 614 -10.58 -8.10 40.14
C GLU A 614 -10.41 -6.57 39.91
N PHE A 615 -10.00 -6.13 38.71
CA PHE A 615 -9.84 -4.72 38.36
C PHE A 615 -11.15 -4.10 37.85
N GLU A 616 -11.45 -2.87 38.29
CA GLU A 616 -12.67 -2.13 37.92
C GLU A 616 -12.87 -1.99 36.40
N GLY A 617 -11.77 -1.82 35.65
CA GLY A 617 -11.81 -1.64 34.19
C GLY A 617 -12.01 -2.92 33.38
N TYR A 618 -11.92 -4.11 33.99
CA TYR A 618 -11.89 -5.38 33.26
C TYR A 618 -13.12 -5.58 32.37
N GLN A 619 -14.32 -5.35 32.90
CA GLN A 619 -15.57 -5.60 32.18
C GLN A 619 -15.65 -4.79 30.87
N LYS A 620 -15.24 -3.52 30.91
CA LYS A 620 -15.22 -2.65 29.73
C LYS A 620 -14.17 -3.07 28.69
N VAL A 621 -13.07 -3.68 29.14
CA VAL A 621 -12.01 -4.16 28.25
C VAL A 621 -12.40 -5.51 27.64
N SER A 622 -12.99 -6.42 28.42
CA SER A 622 -13.40 -7.75 27.97
C SER A 622 -14.48 -7.70 26.88
N GLU A 623 -15.36 -6.69 26.92
CA GLU A 623 -16.37 -6.42 25.89
C GLU A 623 -15.80 -6.15 24.49
N ARG A 624 -14.51 -5.80 24.39
CA ARG A 624 -13.82 -5.60 23.10
C ARG A 624 -13.47 -6.91 22.39
N PHE A 625 -13.57 -8.04 23.09
CA PHE A 625 -13.15 -9.34 22.60
C PHE A 625 -14.34 -10.28 22.45
N HIS A 626 -14.29 -11.14 21.43
CA HIS A 626 -15.25 -12.23 21.34
C HIS A 626 -15.05 -13.17 22.53
N LYS A 627 -16.15 -13.66 23.12
CA LYS A 627 -16.10 -14.50 24.35
C LYS A 627 -15.16 -15.70 24.22
N SER A 628 -15.09 -16.33 23.04
CA SER A 628 -14.21 -17.47 22.81
C SER A 628 -12.71 -17.16 22.96
N ALA A 629 -12.29 -15.92 22.76
CA ALA A 629 -10.90 -15.51 22.93
C ALA A 629 -10.48 -15.45 24.41
N LEU A 630 -11.42 -15.22 25.32
CA LEU A 630 -11.17 -15.11 26.76
C LEU A 630 -11.11 -16.47 27.45
N VAL A 631 -11.78 -17.49 26.91
CA VAL A 631 -11.91 -18.83 27.52
C VAL A 631 -10.55 -19.43 27.88
N SER A 632 -9.53 -19.28 27.03
CA SER A 632 -8.20 -19.84 27.29
C SER A 632 -7.43 -19.16 28.43
N TYR A 633 -7.92 -18.02 28.92
CA TYR A 633 -7.32 -17.25 30.02
C TYR A 633 -8.12 -17.33 31.31
N GLU A 634 -9.20 -18.11 31.32
CA GLU A 634 -10.04 -18.35 32.49
C GLU A 634 -9.67 -19.66 33.19
N PHE A 635 -9.52 -19.59 34.52
CA PHE A 635 -9.29 -20.76 35.36
C PHE A 635 -9.93 -20.52 36.74
N GLU A 636 -10.72 -21.48 37.22
CA GLU A 636 -11.42 -21.42 38.52
C GLU A 636 -12.25 -20.13 38.74
N GLY A 637 -12.87 -19.59 37.69
CA GLY A 637 -13.68 -18.36 37.75
C GLY A 637 -12.86 -17.06 37.82
N LYS A 638 -11.54 -17.15 37.66
CA LYS A 638 -10.60 -16.04 37.59
C LYS A 638 -10.04 -15.90 36.17
N VAL A 639 -9.66 -14.68 35.79
CA VAL A 639 -9.16 -14.36 34.45
C VAL A 639 -7.73 -13.85 34.59
N TYR A 640 -6.76 -14.49 33.95
CA TYR A 640 -5.34 -14.23 34.21
C TYR A 640 -4.60 -13.52 33.07
N ALA A 641 -5.27 -13.27 31.93
CA ALA A 641 -4.74 -12.51 30.80
C ALA A 641 -5.88 -11.99 29.92
N ILE A 642 -5.53 -11.09 28.99
CA ILE A 642 -6.40 -10.57 27.93
C ILE A 642 -5.78 -10.97 26.58
N PRO A 643 -6.59 -11.30 25.56
CA PRO A 643 -6.07 -11.64 24.23
C PRO A 643 -5.29 -10.48 23.61
N GLU A 644 -4.09 -10.78 23.13
CA GLU A 644 -3.28 -9.84 22.34
C GLU A 644 -3.48 -10.05 20.84
N THR A 645 -3.45 -11.31 20.40
CA THR A 645 -3.67 -11.74 19.01
C THR A 645 -4.55 -12.98 18.95
N GLN A 646 -5.22 -13.20 17.81
CA GLN A 646 -6.02 -14.39 17.56
C GLN A 646 -5.81 -14.87 16.13
N THR A 647 -5.69 -16.18 15.95
CA THR A 647 -5.47 -16.81 14.64
C THR A 647 -6.62 -17.75 14.34
N PHE A 648 -7.10 -17.72 13.09
CA PHE A 648 -8.14 -18.60 12.58
C PHE A 648 -7.65 -19.31 11.31
N PRO A 649 -7.87 -20.62 11.16
CA PRO A 649 -7.57 -21.30 9.91
C PRO A 649 -8.56 -20.85 8.83
N MET A 650 -8.04 -20.42 7.69
CA MET A 650 -8.81 -20.01 6.50
C MET A 650 -8.30 -20.77 5.28
N MET A 651 -9.20 -21.15 4.37
CA MET A 651 -8.83 -21.77 3.09
C MET A 651 -8.65 -20.70 2.03
N PHE A 652 -7.39 -20.49 1.63
CA PHE A 652 -7.05 -19.70 0.45
C PHE A 652 -6.82 -20.65 -0.73
N TYR A 653 -7.33 -20.28 -1.91
CA TYR A 653 -7.22 -21.10 -3.11
C TYR A 653 -6.96 -20.25 -4.35
N ARG A 654 -6.37 -20.88 -5.36
CA ARG A 654 -6.09 -20.28 -6.68
C ARG A 654 -7.33 -20.40 -7.57
N LYS A 655 -8.06 -19.29 -7.73
CA LYS A 655 -9.31 -19.22 -8.51
C LYS A 655 -9.12 -19.65 -9.96
N ASP A 656 -8.00 -19.29 -10.56
CA ASP A 656 -7.60 -19.66 -11.93
C ASP A 656 -7.40 -21.18 -12.08
N ILE A 657 -6.70 -21.83 -11.15
CA ILE A 657 -6.53 -23.29 -11.13
C ILE A 657 -7.90 -23.99 -10.98
N PHE A 658 -8.76 -23.46 -10.10
CA PHE A 658 -10.10 -24.02 -9.92
C PHE A 658 -10.93 -23.87 -11.20
N ALA A 659 -10.87 -22.72 -11.87
CA ALA A 659 -11.56 -22.50 -13.14
C ALA A 659 -11.04 -23.44 -14.24
N GLU A 660 -9.71 -23.57 -14.40
CA GLU A 660 -9.08 -24.44 -15.40
C GLU A 660 -9.47 -25.92 -15.21
N LEU A 661 -9.56 -26.37 -13.95
CA LEU A 661 -9.93 -27.75 -13.61
C LEU A 661 -11.45 -27.96 -13.49
N GLY A 662 -12.26 -26.91 -13.69
CA GLY A 662 -13.71 -26.97 -13.53
C GLY A 662 -14.17 -27.29 -12.10
N LEU A 663 -13.41 -26.84 -11.09
CA LEU A 663 -13.67 -27.07 -9.67
C LEU A 663 -14.46 -25.91 -9.05
N SER A 664 -15.42 -26.26 -8.18
CA SER A 664 -16.12 -25.33 -7.30
C SER A 664 -15.47 -25.27 -5.92
N VAL A 665 -15.58 -24.14 -5.22
CA VAL A 665 -15.11 -24.01 -3.83
C VAL A 665 -15.84 -25.03 -2.93
N PRO A 666 -15.12 -25.95 -2.26
CA PRO A 666 -15.76 -27.00 -1.45
C PRO A 666 -16.51 -26.40 -0.26
N GLN A 667 -17.75 -26.83 -0.05
CA GLN A 667 -18.59 -26.42 1.08
C GLN A 667 -18.65 -27.51 2.17
N THR A 668 -18.24 -28.73 1.84
CA THR A 668 -18.26 -29.90 2.72
C THR A 668 -16.96 -30.69 2.63
N TRP A 669 -16.71 -31.58 3.59
CA TRP A 669 -15.56 -32.49 3.56
C TRP A 669 -15.59 -33.44 2.36
N ASP A 670 -16.77 -33.94 1.99
CA ASP A 670 -16.89 -34.79 0.81
C ASP A 670 -16.52 -34.05 -0.48
N ASP A 671 -16.89 -32.77 -0.60
CA ASP A 671 -16.47 -31.93 -1.72
C ASP A 671 -14.96 -31.66 -1.66
N PHE A 672 -14.43 -31.42 -0.47
CA PHE A 672 -13.00 -31.22 -0.25
C PHE A 672 -12.17 -32.45 -0.67
N TYR A 673 -12.61 -33.67 -0.33
CA TYR A 673 -11.94 -34.91 -0.76
C TYR A 673 -12.01 -35.13 -2.28
N LYS A 674 -13.11 -34.75 -2.94
CA LYS A 674 -13.21 -34.80 -4.42
C LYS A 674 -12.22 -33.82 -5.05
N VAL A 675 -12.12 -32.60 -4.51
CA VAL A 675 -11.16 -31.59 -4.95
C VAL A 675 -9.73 -32.13 -4.82
N ILE A 676 -9.36 -32.73 -3.68
CA ILE A 676 -8.03 -33.35 -3.47
C ILE A 676 -7.72 -34.36 -4.58
N ALA A 677 -8.65 -35.26 -4.90
CA ALA A 677 -8.42 -36.29 -5.90
C ALA A 677 -8.17 -35.70 -7.30
N VAL A 678 -8.88 -34.62 -7.66
CA VAL A 678 -8.67 -33.92 -8.94
C VAL A 678 -7.31 -33.20 -8.95
N LEU A 679 -6.96 -32.51 -7.86
CA LEU A 679 -5.66 -31.84 -7.73
C LEU A 679 -4.50 -32.84 -7.84
N GLN A 680 -4.54 -33.95 -7.10
CA GLN A 680 -3.47 -34.95 -7.11
C GLN A 680 -3.28 -35.62 -8.47
N ARG A 681 -4.36 -35.89 -9.22
CA ARG A 681 -4.26 -36.41 -10.60
C ARG A 681 -3.55 -35.45 -11.55
N ASN A 682 -3.56 -34.17 -11.21
CA ASN A 682 -2.93 -33.09 -11.95
C ASN A 682 -1.59 -32.66 -11.31
N ASN A 683 -1.00 -33.47 -10.41
CA ASN A 683 0.25 -33.17 -9.71
C ASN A 683 0.20 -31.87 -8.86
N LEU A 684 -1.00 -31.51 -8.37
CA LEU A 684 -1.23 -30.38 -7.48
C LEU A 684 -1.56 -30.87 -6.06
N GLU A 685 -1.33 -29.99 -5.09
CA GLU A 685 -1.54 -30.25 -3.67
C GLU A 685 -2.48 -29.23 -3.04
N ILE A 686 -3.03 -29.56 -1.87
CA ILE A 686 -3.79 -28.64 -1.04
C ILE A 686 -3.15 -28.55 0.34
N GLY A 687 -3.05 -27.33 0.88
CA GLY A 687 -2.54 -27.10 2.22
C GLY A 687 -3.58 -27.48 3.28
N PHE A 688 -3.19 -28.28 4.27
CA PHE A 688 -4.03 -28.61 5.43
C PHE A 688 -3.20 -28.57 6.73
N PRO A 689 -3.72 -27.98 7.83
CA PRO A 689 -3.02 -27.96 9.11
C PRO A 689 -2.69 -29.38 9.60
N GLN A 690 -1.42 -29.64 9.91
CA GLN A 690 -0.96 -30.95 10.36
C GLN A 690 -1.01 -31.08 11.88
N GLY A 691 -1.09 -32.31 12.39
CA GLY A 691 -1.04 -32.61 13.82
C GLY A 691 -2.28 -32.15 14.59
N LEU A 692 -2.08 -31.63 15.81
CA LEU A 692 -3.16 -31.26 16.72
C LEU A 692 -4.13 -30.21 16.13
N PRO A 693 -3.68 -29.14 15.45
CA PRO A 693 -4.59 -28.17 14.82
C PRO A 693 -5.54 -28.81 13.79
N GLY A 694 -5.03 -29.71 12.95
CA GLY A 694 -5.87 -30.42 11.96
C GLY A 694 -6.89 -31.33 12.64
N MET A 695 -6.45 -32.09 13.65
CA MET A 695 -7.32 -32.96 14.44
C MET A 695 -8.42 -32.17 15.16
N GLN A 696 -8.09 -31.00 15.72
CA GLN A 696 -9.05 -30.13 16.42
C GLN A 696 -10.20 -29.67 15.52
N ILE A 697 -9.94 -29.41 14.23
CA ILE A 697 -11.00 -29.04 13.27
C ILE A 697 -12.06 -30.15 13.21
N PHE A 698 -11.64 -31.41 13.02
CA PHE A 698 -12.57 -32.55 12.97
C PHE A 698 -13.20 -32.83 14.34
N LEU A 699 -12.43 -32.77 15.42
CA LEU A 699 -12.89 -33.01 16.78
C LEU A 699 -14.08 -32.10 17.11
N TYR A 700 -13.93 -30.79 16.90
CA TYR A 700 -14.97 -29.81 17.22
C TYR A 700 -16.15 -29.88 16.25
N GLN A 701 -15.92 -30.15 14.96
CA GLN A 701 -17.01 -30.30 13.98
C GLN A 701 -17.89 -31.54 14.24
N ASN A 702 -17.33 -32.60 14.83
CA ASN A 702 -18.08 -33.78 15.29
C ASN A 702 -18.66 -33.61 16.71
N GLY A 703 -18.61 -32.40 17.29
CA GLY A 703 -19.16 -32.12 18.61
C GLY A 703 -18.32 -32.61 19.79
N GLY A 704 -17.11 -33.11 19.54
CA GLY A 704 -16.16 -33.49 20.57
C GLY A 704 -15.45 -32.27 21.19
N SER A 705 -14.81 -32.48 22.33
CA SER A 705 -13.93 -31.50 23.00
C SER A 705 -12.57 -32.14 23.28
N LEU A 706 -11.56 -31.34 23.65
CA LEU A 706 -10.25 -31.87 24.08
C LEU A 706 -10.25 -32.34 25.54
N TYR A 707 -11.09 -31.72 26.35
CA TYR A 707 -11.22 -31.96 27.78
C TYR A 707 -12.70 -32.05 28.14
N ASN A 708 -12.99 -32.75 29.24
CA ASN A 708 -14.33 -32.79 29.81
C ASN A 708 -14.76 -31.40 30.34
N SER A 709 -16.03 -31.24 30.67
CA SER A 709 -16.59 -29.96 31.14
C SER A 709 -15.92 -29.42 32.41
N THR A 710 -15.26 -30.28 33.19
CA THR A 710 -14.53 -29.91 34.41
C THR A 710 -13.03 -29.69 34.19
N LEU A 711 -12.55 -29.78 32.94
CA LEU A 711 -11.14 -29.64 32.55
C LEU A 711 -10.18 -30.56 33.33
N SER A 712 -10.66 -31.72 33.81
CA SER A 712 -9.93 -32.60 34.73
C SER A 712 -9.34 -33.84 34.04
N ALA A 713 -9.77 -34.14 32.82
CA ALA A 713 -9.28 -35.24 32.01
C ALA A 713 -9.44 -34.92 30.51
N SER A 714 -8.57 -35.50 29.69
CA SER A 714 -8.74 -35.45 28.24
C SER A 714 -9.83 -36.42 27.78
N THR A 715 -10.58 -36.02 26.75
CA THR A 715 -11.67 -36.78 26.12
C THR A 715 -11.22 -37.46 24.82
N LEU A 716 -9.91 -37.48 24.52
CA LEU A 716 -9.37 -38.09 23.30
C LEU A 716 -9.52 -39.62 23.23
N ASN A 717 -9.87 -40.26 24.34
CA ASN A 717 -10.19 -41.68 24.43
C ASN A 717 -11.68 -41.98 24.20
N GLU A 718 -12.52 -40.96 24.05
CA GLU A 718 -13.93 -41.11 23.75
C GLU A 718 -14.11 -41.41 22.26
N ASP A 719 -14.98 -42.38 21.95
CA ASP A 719 -15.32 -42.70 20.58
C ASP A 719 -16.31 -41.65 20.07
N LEU A 720 -15.86 -40.88 19.08
CA LEU A 720 -16.62 -39.80 18.43
C LEU A 720 -17.01 -40.18 17.00
N THR A 721 -16.81 -41.45 16.60
CA THR A 721 -17.12 -41.96 15.26
C THR A 721 -18.59 -42.29 15.03
#